data_AF-A0A7W3TS79-F1
#
_entry.id   AF-A0A7W3TS79-F1
#
_cell.length_a   1.000
_cell.length_b   1.000
_cell.length_c   1.000
_cell.angle_alpha   90.00
_cell.angle_beta   90.00
_cell.angle_gamma   90.00
#
_symmetry.space_group_name_H-M   'P 1'
#
loop_
_entity.id
_entity.type
_entity.pdbx_description
1 polymer ?
#
loop_
_entity_poly.entity_id
_entity_poly.type
_entity_poly.pdbx_seq_one_letter_code
_entity_poly.pdbx_strand_id
1 'polypeptide(L)'
;MLDILDYTKQKLISDADFWQFAEEHLDNPVEFKGVSFVSSIKFIEDQLLPRYEKVTLILGLSDNGANSIGKRMMQLTDRNEFVKYGYEHQDSEFTKRILDGSLQLFFTKKELIHTKMYLLTNKDEYLSFAGSMNLTEAAIHQNLEQLDSDYGKQADPLYHCHLQMFNDNFVHAATYLDAKKMTGFIKAKDNEQLQVNVYTDTVNMLENKDKAGQNTIVLPATEIKEYKDAYSSDEALKNLSAKEKLSVAQTVKLFGDAGYKKRNLENIGKELYSLTQVVKHVTRDEDSSGKISREEDLYPKPVLFYNDGQLFEAPRVGDNVKSELLKSNLSGDALRQQLQLFSDIAHEYDNYKEVGEGWQACDFMCFLFEAPWLWKIRNMYEMSPSSKSREDVPLGVALIGQGRTGKSTLGKRLAAKLTGSGNFLDGGIFDAKNYALGKSNINMTITSVLSDYMYSDGPVNPMMIDDISPDLTTRPYFDRFIKEITNNRSLTGPLPSFIFTMNRREGDSKSQFSLKPEIMRRLWYLSFESTFAGNEKEREDKLNDLLGRANDQLYRYCQVELAKFFNNVSHETEQKIEKDYLYPIKHVLKQAMDQFGMFDLVKDYFTDNYDYSLFVGRNDWTMLINQAEVGVDVTFIKQDGELKAQINKQLFNKVSDSTARNNGSMMMERYFQYLPRKYRISYQYTSTGFIVDVNNFDRWLNSDTLRQKYDSSKVALAAQKVNTDAKMTELLTRLTEAQEKQAHRHGIFSWLKKK
;
A
#
# COMPACT_ATOMS: atom_id res chain seq x y z
N MET A 1 9.80 50.53 -16.92
CA MET A 1 10.60 51.38 -17.82
C MET A 1 10.67 50.65 -19.14
N LEU A 2 9.91 51.12 -20.12
CA LEU A 2 9.88 50.54 -21.47
C LEU A 2 10.62 51.49 -22.40
N ASP A 3 11.63 50.99 -23.10
CA ASP A 3 12.33 51.75 -24.12
C ASP A 3 11.87 51.29 -25.51
N ILE A 4 11.45 52.23 -26.36
CA ILE A 4 11.06 51.95 -27.75
C ILE A 4 12.07 52.59 -28.69
N LEU A 5 12.76 51.75 -29.46
CA LEU A 5 13.55 52.19 -30.60
C LEU A 5 12.63 52.35 -31.82
N ASP A 6 12.20 53.58 -32.10
CA ASP A 6 11.45 53.93 -33.31
C ASP A 6 12.42 53.85 -34.50
N TYR A 7 12.36 52.75 -35.24
CA TYR A 7 13.23 52.50 -36.39
C TYR A 7 12.92 53.44 -37.55
N THR A 8 11.65 53.79 -37.75
CA THR A 8 11.21 54.69 -38.81
C THR A 8 11.79 56.10 -38.62
N LYS A 9 11.87 56.59 -37.37
CA LYS A 9 12.49 57.89 -37.04
C LYS A 9 13.94 57.81 -36.56
N GLN A 10 14.51 56.62 -36.43
CA GLN A 10 15.85 56.38 -35.89
C GLN A 10 16.06 57.02 -34.50
N LYS A 11 15.10 56.85 -33.60
CA LYS A 11 15.09 57.50 -32.27
C LYS A 11 14.77 56.50 -31.15
N LEU A 12 15.55 56.57 -30.06
CA LEU A 12 15.20 55.89 -28.81
C LEU A 12 14.26 56.77 -27.99
N ILE A 13 13.13 56.20 -27.57
CA ILE A 13 12.15 56.81 -26.69
C ILE A 13 12.23 56.04 -25.37
N SER A 14 12.81 56.67 -24.35
CA SER A 14 12.90 56.09 -23.01
C SER A 14 11.64 56.33 -22.19
N ASP A 15 11.32 55.41 -21.29
CA ASP A 15 10.10 55.44 -20.47
C ASP A 15 8.81 55.63 -21.30
N ALA A 16 8.77 54.99 -22.47
CA ALA A 16 7.65 55.05 -23.39
C ALA A 16 6.39 54.39 -22.81
N ASP A 17 5.23 54.98 -23.08
CA ASP A 17 3.94 54.30 -22.93
C ASP A 17 3.62 53.54 -24.22
N PHE A 18 3.52 52.21 -24.11
CA PHE A 18 3.28 51.31 -25.25
C PHE A 18 1.98 51.65 -26.00
N TRP A 19 0.90 51.93 -25.27
CA TRP A 19 -0.42 52.17 -25.86
C TRP A 19 -0.48 53.55 -26.48
N GLN A 20 0.04 54.56 -25.79
CA GLN A 20 0.14 55.91 -26.35
C GLN A 20 0.96 55.90 -27.64
N PHE A 21 2.11 55.21 -27.65
CA PHE A 21 2.92 55.10 -28.85
C PHE A 21 2.16 54.41 -29.98
N ALA A 22 1.44 53.32 -29.70
CA ALA A 22 0.67 52.62 -30.72
C ALA A 22 -0.45 53.50 -31.32
N GLU A 23 -1.18 54.24 -30.47
CA GLU A 23 -2.26 55.14 -30.87
C GLU A 23 -1.74 56.36 -31.66
N GLU A 24 -0.53 56.83 -31.38
CA GLU A 24 0.11 57.92 -32.14
C GLU A 24 0.60 57.51 -33.54
N HIS A 25 0.81 56.21 -33.78
CA HIS A 25 1.48 55.71 -34.98
C HIS A 25 0.63 54.79 -35.86
N LEU A 26 -0.57 54.39 -35.41
CA LEU A 26 -1.51 53.63 -36.22
C LEU A 26 -2.95 54.00 -35.89
N ASP A 27 -3.62 54.69 -36.82
CA ASP A 27 -5.02 55.08 -36.67
C ASP A 27 -5.96 53.87 -36.82
N ASN A 28 -6.94 53.77 -35.92
CA ASN A 28 -8.05 52.80 -35.95
C ASN A 28 -7.60 51.35 -36.30
N PRO A 29 -6.69 50.74 -35.51
CA PRO A 29 -6.23 49.39 -35.77
C PRO A 29 -7.37 48.38 -35.65
N VAL A 30 -7.37 47.38 -36.54
CA VAL A 30 -8.46 46.38 -36.65
C VAL A 30 -7.99 45.00 -36.21
N GLU A 31 -6.79 44.57 -36.61
CA GLU A 31 -6.26 43.24 -36.30
C GLU A 31 -4.97 43.34 -35.48
N PHE A 32 -4.86 42.48 -34.47
CA PHE A 32 -3.68 42.28 -33.63
C PHE A 32 -3.18 40.84 -33.75
N LYS A 33 -1.94 40.66 -34.21
CA LYS A 33 -1.23 39.38 -34.27
C LYS A 33 -0.07 39.42 -33.30
N GLY A 34 -0.17 38.65 -32.22
CA GLY A 34 0.82 38.64 -31.15
C GLY A 34 1.49 37.29 -30.97
N VAL A 35 2.81 37.31 -30.77
CA VAL A 35 3.58 36.20 -30.21
C VAL A 35 4.14 36.67 -28.88
N SER A 36 3.85 35.94 -27.80
CA SER A 36 4.29 36.29 -26.44
C SER A 36 4.54 35.02 -25.64
N PHE A 37 5.42 35.05 -24.64
CA PHE A 37 5.61 33.88 -23.77
C PHE A 37 4.39 33.66 -22.86
N VAL A 38 3.87 34.75 -22.28
CA VAL A 38 2.72 34.72 -21.37
C VAL A 38 1.80 35.91 -21.64
N SER A 39 0.53 35.72 -21.30
CA SER A 39 -0.45 36.77 -21.12
C SER A 39 -1.49 36.30 -20.11
N SER A 40 -2.38 37.19 -19.66
CA SER A 40 -3.45 36.86 -18.72
C SER A 40 -4.81 37.20 -19.32
N ILE A 41 -5.86 36.54 -18.83
CA ILE A 41 -7.26 36.81 -19.25
C ILE A 41 -7.56 38.30 -19.09
N LYS A 42 -7.23 38.86 -17.92
CA LYS A 42 -7.43 40.26 -17.60
C LYS A 42 -6.72 41.18 -18.58
N PHE A 43 -5.46 40.90 -18.92
CA PHE A 43 -4.72 41.74 -19.88
C PHE A 43 -5.36 41.66 -21.27
N ILE A 44 -5.75 40.48 -21.73
CA ILE A 44 -6.42 40.31 -23.02
C ILE A 44 -7.74 41.10 -23.03
N GLU A 45 -8.56 40.94 -22.00
CA GLU A 45 -9.89 41.54 -21.89
C GLU A 45 -9.87 43.06 -21.68
N ASP A 46 -8.97 43.57 -20.85
CA ASP A 46 -8.92 45.00 -20.51
C ASP A 46 -8.09 45.80 -21.52
N GLN A 47 -7.07 45.19 -22.14
CA GLN A 47 -6.11 45.92 -22.98
C GLN A 47 -6.23 45.62 -24.48
N LEU A 48 -6.43 44.37 -24.88
CA LEU A 48 -6.42 43.98 -26.29
C LEU A 48 -7.82 44.04 -26.92
N LEU A 49 -8.80 43.36 -26.33
CA LEU A 49 -10.14 43.24 -26.90
C LEU A 49 -10.87 44.59 -27.11
N PRO A 50 -10.67 45.63 -26.27
CA PRO A 50 -11.28 46.93 -26.51
C PRO A 50 -10.64 47.70 -27.67
N ARG A 51 -9.41 47.35 -28.07
CA ARG A 51 -8.62 48.08 -29.07
C ARG A 51 -8.66 47.45 -30.47
N TYR A 52 -8.97 46.16 -30.57
CA TYR A 52 -8.89 45.42 -31.84
C TYR A 52 -10.12 44.56 -32.08
N GLU A 53 -10.63 44.56 -33.31
CA GLU A 53 -11.74 43.70 -33.75
C GLU A 53 -11.33 42.23 -33.89
N LYS A 54 -10.06 41.96 -34.17
CA LYS A 54 -9.54 40.59 -34.29
C LYS A 54 -8.21 40.43 -33.59
N VAL A 55 -8.10 39.42 -32.74
CA VAL A 55 -6.92 39.14 -31.93
C VAL A 55 -6.48 37.69 -32.11
N THR A 56 -5.27 37.49 -32.60
CA THR A 56 -4.63 36.16 -32.71
C THR A 56 -3.38 36.13 -31.87
N LEU A 57 -3.34 35.25 -30.86
CA LEU A 57 -2.22 35.15 -29.92
C LEU A 57 -1.59 33.77 -29.96
N ILE A 58 -0.27 33.74 -30.10
CA ILE A 58 0.57 32.56 -29.89
C ILE A 58 1.23 32.70 -28.51
N LEU A 59 0.87 31.83 -27.59
CA LEU A 59 1.45 31.74 -26.24
C LEU A 59 2.57 30.70 -26.24
N GLY A 60 3.81 31.16 -26.15
CA GLY A 60 5.02 30.37 -26.30
C GLY A 60 5.52 29.66 -25.03
N LEU A 61 6.72 29.08 -25.15
CA LEU A 61 7.46 28.45 -24.04
C LEU A 61 8.67 29.32 -23.65
N SER A 62 9.15 29.17 -22.41
CA SER A 62 10.30 29.95 -21.91
C SER A 62 11.64 29.25 -22.09
N ASP A 63 11.65 27.94 -22.33
CA ASP A 63 12.86 27.13 -22.24
C ASP A 63 12.70 25.72 -22.87
N ASN A 64 13.76 25.23 -23.52
CA ASN A 64 13.89 23.88 -24.06
C ASN A 64 14.92 23.01 -23.29
N GLY A 65 15.42 23.47 -22.15
CA GLY A 65 16.34 22.73 -21.28
C GLY A 65 15.71 21.48 -20.64
N ALA A 66 16.43 20.88 -19.67
CA ALA A 66 16.10 19.59 -19.08
C ALA A 66 14.65 19.45 -18.54
N ASN A 67 13.99 20.57 -18.20
CA ASN A 67 12.62 20.60 -17.66
C ASN A 67 11.55 20.99 -18.69
N SER A 68 11.85 20.98 -19.99
CA SER A 68 10.92 21.44 -21.05
C SER A 68 9.60 20.63 -21.10
N ILE A 69 9.66 19.33 -20.82
CA ILE A 69 8.47 18.46 -20.72
C ILE A 69 7.60 18.89 -19.54
N GLY A 70 8.22 19.10 -18.38
CA GLY A 70 7.54 19.56 -17.18
C GLY A 70 6.82 20.89 -17.38
N LYS A 71 7.49 21.87 -18.00
CA LYS A 71 6.93 23.20 -18.31
C LYS A 71 5.75 23.13 -19.29
N ARG A 72 5.88 22.34 -20.38
CA ARG A 72 4.79 22.11 -21.34
C ARG A 72 3.55 21.53 -20.67
N MET A 73 3.74 20.49 -19.85
CA MET A 73 2.65 19.85 -19.12
C MET A 73 1.97 20.78 -18.10
N MET A 74 2.74 21.65 -17.42
CA MET A 74 2.18 22.65 -16.51
C MET A 74 1.33 23.69 -17.25
N GLN A 75 1.86 24.32 -18.31
CA GLN A 75 1.11 25.33 -19.06
C GLN A 75 -0.15 24.73 -19.72
N LEU A 76 -0.07 23.49 -20.21
CA LEU A 76 -1.25 22.78 -20.71
C LEU A 76 -2.29 22.52 -19.63
N THR A 77 -1.88 22.38 -18.37
CA THR A 77 -2.79 22.28 -17.22
C THR A 77 -3.36 23.66 -16.84
N ASP A 78 -2.58 24.73 -16.96
CA ASP A 78 -3.02 26.12 -16.71
C ASP A 78 -4.10 26.57 -17.71
N ARG A 79 -4.24 25.90 -18.85
CA ARG A 79 -5.40 26.02 -19.76
C ARG A 79 -6.74 25.93 -19.06
N ASN A 80 -6.82 25.18 -17.96
CA ASN A 80 -8.03 25.11 -17.13
C ASN A 80 -8.49 26.48 -16.64
N GLU A 81 -7.59 27.43 -16.39
CA GLU A 81 -7.96 28.77 -15.92
C GLU A 81 -8.71 29.55 -17.00
N PHE A 82 -8.22 29.53 -18.24
CA PHE A 82 -8.88 30.16 -19.40
C PHE A 82 -10.25 29.54 -19.68
N VAL A 83 -10.34 28.20 -19.67
CA VAL A 83 -11.61 27.50 -19.93
C VAL A 83 -12.60 27.71 -18.79
N LYS A 84 -12.14 27.64 -17.54
CA LYS A 84 -12.99 27.85 -16.35
C LYS A 84 -13.53 29.27 -16.31
N TYR A 85 -12.69 30.27 -16.59
CA TYR A 85 -13.15 31.65 -16.68
C TYR A 85 -14.27 31.78 -17.72
N GLY A 86 -14.09 31.20 -18.91
CA GLY A 86 -15.10 31.27 -19.96
C GLY A 86 -16.40 30.52 -19.62
N TYR A 87 -16.29 29.41 -18.90
CA TYR A 87 -17.44 28.67 -18.37
C TYR A 87 -18.24 29.49 -17.33
N GLU A 88 -17.54 30.14 -16.40
CA GLU A 88 -18.14 30.91 -15.30
C GLU A 88 -18.63 32.30 -15.73
N HIS A 89 -18.02 32.90 -16.76
CA HIS A 89 -18.30 34.26 -17.24
C HIS A 89 -18.63 34.25 -18.74
N GLN A 90 -19.75 33.62 -19.10
CA GLN A 90 -20.18 33.51 -20.51
C GLN A 90 -20.49 34.87 -21.17
N ASP A 91 -20.90 35.85 -20.36
CA ASP A 91 -21.19 37.21 -20.83
C ASP A 91 -19.97 38.12 -20.93
N SER A 92 -18.79 37.66 -20.47
CA SER A 92 -17.54 38.41 -20.59
C SER A 92 -17.16 38.62 -22.06
N GLU A 93 -16.45 39.71 -22.34
CA GLU A 93 -16.01 40.01 -23.70
C GLU A 93 -15.00 38.96 -24.16
N PHE A 94 -14.14 38.50 -23.25
CA PHE A 94 -13.24 37.39 -23.51
C PHE A 94 -13.96 36.15 -24.05
N THR A 95 -15.03 35.69 -23.39
CA THR A 95 -15.75 34.48 -23.81
C THR A 95 -16.49 34.67 -25.12
N LYS A 96 -17.18 35.81 -25.28
CA LYS A 96 -17.92 36.13 -26.52
C LYS A 96 -16.99 36.10 -27.73
N ARG A 97 -15.82 36.73 -27.61
CA ARG A 97 -14.83 36.83 -28.69
C ARG A 97 -14.14 35.49 -29.01
N ILE A 98 -13.98 34.60 -28.03
CA ILE A 98 -13.58 33.20 -28.33
C ILE A 98 -14.68 32.47 -29.11
N LEU A 99 -15.95 32.64 -28.72
CA LEU A 99 -17.08 31.92 -29.30
C LEU A 99 -17.42 32.36 -30.73
N ASP A 100 -17.29 33.65 -31.04
CA ASP A 100 -17.47 34.17 -32.41
C ASP A 100 -16.22 34.00 -33.30
N GLY A 101 -15.08 33.62 -32.70
CA GLY A 101 -13.82 33.32 -33.38
C GLY A 101 -12.93 34.52 -33.68
N SER A 102 -13.30 35.71 -33.21
CA SER A 102 -12.50 36.93 -33.33
C SER A 102 -11.31 36.97 -32.36
N LEU A 103 -11.33 36.19 -31.28
CA LEU A 103 -10.18 35.87 -30.43
C LEU A 103 -9.76 34.42 -30.67
N GLN A 104 -8.48 34.19 -30.98
CA GLN A 104 -7.92 32.85 -31.16
C GLN A 104 -6.63 32.70 -30.36
N LEU A 105 -6.55 31.63 -29.55
CA LEU A 105 -5.38 31.33 -28.74
C LEU A 105 -4.68 30.08 -29.26
N PHE A 106 -3.39 30.22 -29.49
CA PHE A 106 -2.49 29.15 -29.92
C PHE A 106 -1.38 28.94 -28.89
N PHE A 107 -0.79 27.76 -28.90
CA PHE A 107 0.27 27.33 -27.99
C PHE A 107 1.38 26.64 -28.77
N THR A 108 2.60 26.56 -28.24
CA THR A 108 3.70 25.83 -28.88
C THR A 108 3.29 24.39 -29.26
N LYS A 109 3.56 24.00 -30.51
CA LYS A 109 3.35 22.63 -31.02
C LYS A 109 4.48 21.69 -30.64
N LYS A 110 5.73 22.03 -30.96
CA LYS A 110 6.90 21.15 -30.74
C LYS A 110 8.13 21.95 -30.31
N GLU A 111 8.47 22.97 -31.10
CA GLU A 111 9.66 23.78 -30.93
C GLU A 111 9.39 24.99 -30.04
N LEU A 112 10.45 25.50 -29.40
CA LEU A 112 10.38 26.66 -28.53
C LEU A 112 9.99 27.89 -29.34
N ILE A 113 8.88 28.52 -28.94
CA ILE A 113 8.51 29.85 -29.42
C ILE A 113 8.88 30.84 -28.31
N HIS A 114 10.03 31.50 -28.45
CA HIS A 114 10.51 32.53 -27.51
C HIS A 114 10.43 33.96 -28.07
N THR A 115 10.03 34.09 -29.34
CA THR A 115 9.79 35.37 -30.03
C THR A 115 8.77 36.19 -29.25
N LYS A 116 9.04 37.50 -29.09
CA LYS A 116 8.00 38.47 -28.72
C LYS A 116 7.87 39.47 -29.85
N MET A 117 6.73 39.42 -30.51
CA MET A 117 6.42 40.31 -31.62
C MET A 117 4.93 40.63 -31.66
N TYR A 118 4.61 41.86 -32.06
CA TYR A 118 3.23 42.35 -32.14
C TYR A 118 3.06 43.06 -33.47
N LEU A 119 2.19 42.53 -34.32
CA LEU A 119 1.85 43.13 -35.60
C LEU A 119 0.40 43.62 -35.54
N LEU A 120 0.25 44.93 -35.61
CA LEU A 120 -1.02 45.64 -35.62
C LEU A 120 -1.29 46.10 -37.04
N THR A 121 -2.51 45.94 -37.52
CA THR A 121 -2.89 46.37 -38.87
C THR A 121 -4.25 47.05 -38.89
N ASN A 122 -4.38 48.07 -39.74
CA ASN A 122 -5.66 48.60 -40.18
C ASN A 122 -5.90 48.19 -41.66
N LYS A 123 -6.69 48.95 -42.43
CA LYS A 123 -6.96 48.62 -43.83
C LYS A 123 -5.71 48.69 -44.74
N ASP A 124 -4.85 49.69 -44.54
CA ASP A 124 -3.75 50.01 -45.48
C ASP A 124 -2.37 50.13 -44.81
N GLU A 125 -2.32 50.18 -43.48
CA GLU A 125 -1.12 50.44 -42.67
C GLU A 125 -0.85 49.32 -41.68
N TYR A 126 0.38 49.30 -41.18
CA TYR A 126 0.84 48.40 -40.13
C TYR A 126 1.72 49.13 -39.12
N LEU A 127 1.74 48.58 -37.91
CA LEU A 127 2.70 48.89 -36.86
C LEU A 127 3.18 47.57 -36.28
N SER A 128 4.49 47.38 -36.26
CA SER A 128 5.17 46.20 -35.77
C SER A 128 6.04 46.55 -34.56
N PHE A 129 6.05 45.66 -33.58
CA PHE A 129 6.97 45.68 -32.47
C PHE A 129 7.67 44.33 -32.35
N ALA A 130 8.96 44.34 -32.00
CA ALA A 130 9.70 43.14 -31.64
C ALA A 130 10.69 43.45 -30.51
N GLY A 131 10.86 42.54 -29.55
CA GLY A 131 11.83 42.77 -28.47
C GLY A 131 11.67 41.86 -27.26
N SER A 132 11.85 42.40 -26.05
CA SER A 132 11.86 41.64 -24.80
C SER A 132 10.52 41.61 -24.06
N MET A 133 9.63 42.56 -24.36
CA MET A 133 8.35 42.74 -23.67
C MET A 133 7.44 41.52 -23.86
N ASN A 134 6.72 41.11 -22.80
CA ASN A 134 5.59 40.19 -22.89
C ASN A 134 4.26 40.95 -22.76
N LEU A 135 3.15 40.32 -23.13
CA LEU A 135 1.80 40.89 -22.99
C LEU A 135 1.27 40.78 -21.54
N THR A 136 1.91 41.49 -20.62
CA THR A 136 1.54 41.56 -19.20
C THR A 136 1.69 42.99 -18.64
N GLU A 137 0.89 43.34 -17.63
CA GLU A 137 0.97 44.64 -16.95
C GLU A 137 2.37 44.94 -16.38
N ALA A 138 3.04 43.91 -15.84
CA ALA A 138 4.38 44.05 -15.31
C ALA A 138 5.40 44.38 -16.40
N ALA A 139 5.31 43.74 -17.58
CA ALA A 139 6.22 44.01 -18.68
C ALA A 139 6.05 45.45 -19.22
N ILE A 140 4.82 45.94 -19.31
CA ILE A 140 4.57 47.30 -19.82
C ILE A 140 5.01 48.36 -18.80
N HIS A 141 4.70 48.17 -17.50
CA HIS A 141 4.81 49.26 -16.53
C HIS A 141 5.94 49.10 -15.50
N GLN A 142 6.36 47.88 -15.18
CA GLN A 142 7.23 47.61 -14.02
C GLN A 142 8.63 47.15 -14.40
N ASN A 143 8.73 46.25 -15.38
CA ASN A 143 10.00 45.70 -15.84
C ASN A 143 10.81 46.75 -16.62
N LEU A 144 12.11 46.46 -16.76
CA LEU A 144 12.94 47.09 -17.77
C LEU A 144 12.81 46.27 -19.06
N GLU A 145 12.12 46.82 -20.05
CA GLU A 145 11.86 46.16 -21.34
C GLU A 145 12.32 47.05 -22.50
N GLN A 146 12.64 46.43 -23.63
CA GLN A 146 12.99 47.14 -24.86
C GLN A 146 12.22 46.54 -26.05
N LEU A 147 11.72 47.42 -26.91
CA LEU A 147 11.08 47.09 -28.18
C LEU A 147 11.69 47.89 -29.32
N ASP A 148 11.88 47.23 -30.46
CA ASP A 148 12.08 47.87 -31.74
C ASP A 148 10.72 48.03 -32.40
N SER A 149 10.44 49.22 -32.93
CA SER A 149 9.18 49.56 -33.59
C SER A 149 9.39 49.99 -35.04
N ASP A 150 8.49 49.54 -35.92
CA ASP A 150 8.48 49.86 -37.34
C ASP A 150 7.03 49.99 -37.83
N TYR A 151 6.74 51.01 -38.64
CA TYR A 151 5.38 51.27 -39.12
C TYR A 151 5.39 51.88 -40.52
N GLY A 152 4.32 51.63 -41.29
CA GLY A 152 4.23 52.04 -42.68
C GLY A 152 2.99 51.49 -43.39
N LYS A 153 3.05 51.38 -44.72
CA LYS A 153 1.97 50.81 -45.55
C LYS A 153 2.12 49.30 -45.64
N GLN A 154 1.01 48.57 -45.73
CA GLN A 154 1.04 47.12 -45.95
C GLN A 154 1.60 46.70 -47.32
N ALA A 155 1.79 47.65 -48.24
CA ALA A 155 2.51 47.42 -49.49
C ALA A 155 4.04 47.42 -49.30
N ASP A 156 4.54 47.85 -48.14
CA ASP A 156 5.97 47.96 -47.89
C ASP A 156 6.61 46.56 -47.74
N PRO A 157 7.82 46.33 -48.29
CA PRO A 157 8.50 45.05 -48.16
C PRO A 157 8.70 44.60 -46.70
N LEU A 158 8.90 45.53 -45.78
CA LEU A 158 9.09 45.25 -44.35
C LEU A 158 7.83 44.66 -43.70
N TYR A 159 6.63 45.08 -44.11
CA TYR A 159 5.39 44.45 -43.62
C TYR A 159 5.36 42.95 -43.94
N HIS A 160 5.76 42.57 -45.16
CA HIS A 160 5.82 41.17 -45.54
C HIS A 160 6.86 40.38 -44.73
N CYS A 161 7.97 41.00 -44.33
CA CYS A 161 8.93 40.39 -43.41
C CYS A 161 8.33 40.17 -42.01
N HIS A 162 7.64 41.15 -41.43
CA HIS A 162 6.96 41.02 -40.13
C HIS A 162 5.84 39.98 -40.17
N LEU A 163 5.06 39.97 -41.25
CA LEU A 163 4.01 38.97 -41.46
C LEU A 163 4.59 37.57 -41.63
N GLN A 164 5.69 37.42 -42.36
CA GLN A 164 6.40 36.15 -42.49
C GLN A 164 6.92 35.66 -41.14
N MET A 165 7.52 36.55 -40.33
CA MET A 165 7.98 36.23 -38.98
C MET A 165 6.84 35.71 -38.11
N PHE A 166 5.65 36.32 -38.17
CA PHE A 166 4.47 35.80 -37.48
C PHE A 166 4.06 34.42 -38.01
N ASN A 167 3.97 34.26 -39.33
CA ASN A 167 3.56 33.01 -39.97
C ASN A 167 4.52 31.86 -39.67
N ASP A 168 5.82 32.12 -39.61
CA ASP A 168 6.83 31.13 -39.24
C ASP A 168 6.55 30.61 -37.82
N ASN A 169 6.33 31.51 -36.85
CA ASN A 169 5.92 31.10 -35.49
C ASN A 169 4.58 30.36 -35.49
N PHE A 170 3.62 30.77 -36.33
CA PHE A 170 2.29 30.17 -36.44
C PHE A 170 2.32 28.72 -36.94
N VAL A 171 3.24 28.38 -37.86
CA VAL A 171 3.43 26.99 -38.33
C VAL A 171 3.88 26.06 -37.19
N HIS A 172 4.62 26.60 -36.21
CA HIS A 172 5.06 25.89 -35.02
C HIS A 172 4.07 25.97 -33.85
N ALA A 173 2.86 26.47 -34.08
CA ALA A 173 1.81 26.61 -33.07
C ALA A 173 0.67 25.60 -33.26
N ALA A 174 -0.01 25.30 -32.16
CA ALA A 174 -1.15 24.41 -32.05
C ALA A 174 -2.34 25.14 -31.42
N THR A 175 -3.56 24.82 -31.84
CA THR A 175 -4.81 25.40 -31.34
C THR A 175 -4.98 25.11 -29.85
N TYR A 176 -4.84 26.15 -29.02
CA TYR A 176 -4.95 26.05 -27.58
C TYR A 176 -6.42 26.18 -27.13
N LEU A 177 -7.10 27.22 -27.60
CA LEU A 177 -8.51 27.47 -27.32
C LEU A 177 -9.14 28.20 -28.51
N ASP A 178 -10.24 27.64 -29.01
CA ASP A 178 -11.02 28.17 -30.14
C ASP A 178 -12.52 28.05 -29.86
N ALA A 179 -13.34 28.63 -30.76
CA ALA A 179 -14.80 28.61 -30.67
C ALA A 179 -15.37 27.21 -30.49
N LYS A 180 -14.84 26.22 -31.23
CA LYS A 180 -15.33 24.83 -31.22
C LYS A 180 -15.08 24.17 -29.86
N LYS A 181 -13.87 24.27 -29.33
CA LYS A 181 -13.48 23.72 -28.02
C LYS A 181 -14.28 24.40 -26.91
N MET A 182 -14.37 25.73 -26.92
CA MET A 182 -15.11 26.49 -25.91
C MET A 182 -16.61 26.13 -25.90
N THR A 183 -17.24 26.04 -27.08
CA THR A 183 -18.64 25.60 -27.21
C THR A 183 -18.87 24.20 -26.62
N GLY A 184 -17.88 23.30 -26.74
CA GLY A 184 -17.91 21.98 -26.12
C GLY A 184 -17.80 22.03 -24.60
N PHE A 185 -16.90 22.85 -24.07
CA PHE A 185 -16.66 22.98 -22.63
C PHE A 185 -17.82 23.64 -21.88
N ILE A 186 -18.46 24.66 -22.46
CA ILE A 186 -19.61 25.37 -21.85
C ILE A 186 -20.81 24.42 -21.59
N LYS A 187 -20.91 23.31 -22.33
CA LYS A 187 -21.97 22.30 -22.14
C LYS A 187 -21.75 21.37 -20.93
N ALA A 188 -20.65 21.53 -20.19
CA ALA A 188 -20.42 20.74 -18.97
C ALA A 188 -21.50 21.02 -17.91
N LYS A 189 -21.96 19.97 -17.22
CA LYS A 189 -23.01 20.07 -16.20
C LYS A 189 -22.55 20.80 -14.95
N ASP A 190 -21.27 20.66 -14.61
CA ASP A 190 -20.65 21.25 -13.43
C ASP A 190 -19.15 21.47 -13.64
N ASN A 191 -18.52 22.13 -12.66
CA ASN A 191 -17.10 22.48 -12.65
C ASN A 191 -16.16 21.27 -12.60
N GLU A 192 -16.60 20.13 -12.08
CA GLU A 192 -15.82 18.89 -12.07
C GLU A 192 -15.79 18.29 -13.48
N GLN A 193 -16.96 18.11 -14.09
CA GLN A 193 -17.10 17.62 -15.45
C GLN A 193 -16.36 18.53 -16.44
N LEU A 194 -16.39 19.85 -16.24
CA LEU A 194 -15.63 20.80 -17.05
C LEU A 194 -14.14 20.48 -17.03
N GLN A 195 -13.53 20.38 -15.84
CA GLN A 195 -12.10 20.13 -15.73
C GLN A 195 -11.72 18.75 -16.27
N VAL A 196 -12.54 17.72 -16.01
CA VAL A 196 -12.35 16.38 -16.62
C VAL A 196 -12.36 16.45 -18.15
N ASN A 197 -13.26 17.25 -18.74
CA ASN A 197 -13.32 17.45 -20.19
C ASN A 197 -12.06 18.18 -20.69
N VAL A 198 -11.57 19.19 -19.98
CA VAL A 198 -10.34 19.92 -20.35
C VAL A 198 -9.10 19.01 -20.29
N TYR A 199 -8.97 18.18 -19.24
CA TYR A 199 -7.89 17.19 -19.17
C TYR A 199 -7.99 16.17 -20.31
N THR A 200 -9.20 15.70 -20.61
CA THR A 200 -9.42 14.75 -21.72
C THR A 200 -9.01 15.36 -23.06
N ASP A 201 -9.41 16.60 -23.34
CA ASP A 201 -9.04 17.31 -24.56
C ASP A 201 -7.52 17.55 -24.63
N THR A 202 -6.90 17.95 -23.52
CA THR A 202 -5.45 18.15 -23.42
C THR A 202 -4.71 16.86 -23.76
N VAL A 203 -5.14 15.72 -23.23
CA VAL A 203 -4.55 14.42 -23.56
C VAL A 203 -4.75 14.08 -25.04
N ASN A 204 -5.90 14.40 -25.63
CA ASN A 204 -6.15 14.15 -27.05
C ASN A 204 -5.27 14.99 -27.97
N MET A 205 -4.85 16.18 -27.54
CA MET A 205 -3.90 17.01 -28.28
C MET A 205 -2.47 16.45 -28.26
N LEU A 206 -2.09 15.65 -27.27
CA LEU A 206 -0.71 15.15 -27.13
C LEU A 206 -0.41 13.97 -28.06
N GLU A 207 0.69 14.06 -28.81
CA GLU A 207 1.20 13.02 -29.69
C GLU A 207 2.73 12.86 -29.55
N ASN A 208 3.26 11.67 -29.79
CA ASN A 208 4.71 11.46 -29.75
C ASN A 208 5.42 11.78 -31.07
N LYS A 209 4.68 11.96 -32.16
CA LYS A 209 5.20 12.26 -33.49
C LYS A 209 4.40 13.40 -34.09
N ASP A 210 5.07 14.17 -34.95
CA ASP A 210 4.40 15.22 -35.69
C ASP A 210 3.34 14.62 -36.61
N LYS A 211 2.15 15.20 -36.54
CA LYS A 211 1.01 14.89 -37.41
C LYS A 211 0.59 16.18 -38.09
N ALA A 212 0.15 16.06 -39.34
CA ALA A 212 -0.42 17.19 -40.07
C ALA A 212 -1.63 17.75 -39.31
N GLY A 213 -1.66 19.08 -39.13
CA GLY A 213 -2.73 19.80 -38.45
C GLY A 213 -2.27 20.64 -37.25
N GLN A 214 -3.15 21.56 -36.85
CA GLN A 214 -2.93 22.51 -35.75
C GLN A 214 -3.48 22.01 -34.40
N ASN A 215 -4.20 20.88 -34.34
CA ASN A 215 -4.79 20.40 -33.08
C ASN A 215 -3.86 19.51 -32.23
N THR A 216 -2.58 19.45 -32.59
CA THR A 216 -1.64 18.47 -32.03
C THR A 216 -0.45 19.17 -31.40
N ILE A 217 -0.05 18.73 -30.22
CA ILE A 217 1.18 19.10 -29.53
C ILE A 217 2.07 17.85 -29.47
N VAL A 218 3.32 18.02 -29.87
CA VAL A 218 4.30 16.94 -30.01
C VAL A 218 5.20 16.90 -28.80
N LEU A 219 5.18 15.77 -28.09
CA LEU A 219 6.10 15.44 -27.01
C LEU A 219 6.92 14.20 -27.42
N PRO A 220 8.17 14.37 -27.88
CA PRO A 220 9.00 13.25 -28.35
C PRO A 220 9.20 12.20 -27.25
N ALA A 221 9.09 10.92 -27.62
CA ALA A 221 9.21 9.81 -26.66
C ALA A 221 10.57 9.77 -25.97
N THR A 222 11.64 10.18 -26.67
CA THR A 222 13.00 10.26 -26.12
C THR A 222 13.08 11.29 -24.99
N GLU A 223 12.58 12.50 -25.21
CA GLU A 223 12.57 13.58 -24.21
C GLU A 223 11.71 13.19 -22.98
N ILE A 224 10.57 12.53 -23.20
CA ILE A 224 9.72 12.05 -22.11
C ILE A 224 10.43 11.00 -21.27
N LYS A 225 11.14 10.06 -21.91
CA LYS A 225 11.89 9.03 -21.22
C LYS A 225 12.98 9.66 -20.34
N GLU A 226 13.78 10.56 -20.92
CA GLU A 226 14.83 11.28 -20.17
C GLU A 226 14.26 12.04 -18.97
N TYR A 227 13.14 12.75 -19.17
CA TYR A 227 12.45 13.46 -18.09
C TYR A 227 11.96 12.49 -16.99
N LYS A 228 11.36 11.35 -17.35
CA LYS A 228 10.92 10.35 -16.36
C LYS A 228 12.09 9.73 -15.60
N ASP A 229 13.16 9.38 -16.30
CA ASP A 229 14.34 8.75 -15.72
C ASP A 229 15.01 9.70 -14.70
N ALA A 230 15.05 11.00 -15.00
CA ALA A 230 15.56 12.04 -14.10
C ALA A 230 14.77 12.19 -12.79
N TYR A 231 13.49 11.82 -12.78
CA TYR A 231 12.60 11.92 -11.62
C TYR A 231 12.11 10.55 -11.10
N SER A 232 12.89 9.50 -11.36
CA SER A 232 12.54 8.12 -10.99
C SER A 232 12.84 7.77 -9.52
N SER A 233 13.65 8.58 -8.82
CA SER A 233 13.99 8.40 -7.41
C SER A 233 13.23 9.37 -6.49
N ASP A 234 12.91 8.92 -5.28
CA ASP A 234 12.24 9.75 -4.27
C ASP A 234 13.07 10.99 -3.89
N GLU A 235 14.40 10.89 -3.95
CA GLU A 235 15.31 12.01 -3.68
C GLU A 235 15.22 13.11 -4.73
N ALA A 236 15.08 12.75 -6.02
CA ALA A 236 14.88 13.72 -7.10
C ALA A 236 13.51 14.42 -6.99
N LEU A 237 12.50 13.74 -6.48
CA LEU A 237 11.17 14.31 -6.27
C LEU A 237 11.11 15.25 -5.05
N LYS A 238 11.91 15.03 -4.00
CA LYS A 238 11.86 15.85 -2.76
C LYS A 238 12.04 17.35 -3.02
N ASN A 239 12.92 17.71 -3.93
CA ASN A 239 13.31 19.10 -4.21
C ASN A 239 12.33 19.86 -5.14
N LEU A 240 11.30 19.19 -5.65
CA LEU A 240 10.33 19.80 -6.57
C LEU A 240 9.19 20.50 -5.82
N SER A 241 8.73 21.63 -6.37
CA SER A 241 7.50 22.28 -5.95
C SER A 241 6.28 21.38 -6.20
N ALA A 242 5.15 21.68 -5.54
CA ALA A 242 3.92 20.92 -5.72
C ALA A 242 3.43 20.89 -7.19
N LYS A 243 3.57 22.02 -7.91
CA LYS A 243 3.24 22.12 -9.34
C LYS A 243 4.15 21.26 -10.22
N GLU A 244 5.45 21.21 -9.91
CA GLU A 244 6.41 20.38 -10.65
C GLU A 244 6.18 18.89 -10.37
N LYS A 245 5.91 18.50 -9.12
CA LYS A 245 5.53 17.13 -8.75
C LYS A 245 4.27 16.67 -9.49
N LEU A 246 3.26 17.53 -9.60
CA LEU A 246 2.06 17.25 -10.40
C LEU A 246 2.43 16.96 -11.85
N SER A 247 3.26 17.81 -12.45
CA SER A 247 3.68 17.67 -13.84
C SER A 247 4.41 16.34 -14.08
N VAL A 248 5.31 15.94 -13.17
CA VAL A 248 5.94 14.61 -13.20
C VAL A 248 4.90 13.49 -13.11
N ALA A 249 4.00 13.55 -12.14
CA ALA A 249 2.98 12.51 -11.93
C ALA A 249 2.03 12.36 -13.14
N GLN A 250 1.57 13.48 -13.72
CA GLN A 250 0.76 13.49 -14.93
C GLN A 250 1.53 12.89 -16.12
N THR A 251 2.82 13.21 -16.27
CA THR A 251 3.68 12.65 -17.33
C THR A 251 3.84 11.14 -17.17
N VAL A 252 4.14 10.64 -15.97
CA VAL A 252 4.24 9.20 -15.67
C VAL A 252 2.91 8.47 -15.91
N LYS A 253 1.80 9.14 -15.62
CA LYS A 253 0.46 8.58 -15.85
C LYS A 253 0.18 8.42 -17.34
N LEU A 254 0.55 9.40 -18.17
CA LEU A 254 0.26 9.45 -19.60
C LEU A 254 1.21 8.59 -20.47
N PHE A 255 2.46 8.43 -20.05
CA PHE A 255 3.51 7.83 -20.87
C PHE A 255 4.12 6.57 -20.23
N GLY A 256 4.35 5.54 -21.04
CA GLY A 256 5.03 4.30 -20.63
C GLY A 256 6.53 4.50 -20.41
N ASP A 257 7.25 3.44 -20.05
CA ASP A 257 8.68 3.54 -19.67
C ASP A 257 9.59 3.88 -20.84
N ALA A 258 9.19 3.51 -22.05
CA ALA A 258 9.86 3.93 -23.28
C ALA A 258 9.46 5.34 -23.76
N GLY A 259 8.69 6.10 -22.96
CA GLY A 259 8.24 7.46 -23.27
C GLY A 259 7.06 7.57 -24.25
N TYR A 260 6.56 6.45 -24.77
CA TYR A 260 5.38 6.44 -25.64
C TYR A 260 4.07 6.61 -24.86
N LYS A 261 3.12 7.34 -25.45
CA LYS A 261 1.77 7.55 -24.92
C LYS A 261 1.06 6.21 -24.75
N LYS A 262 0.45 6.00 -23.57
CA LYS A 262 -0.27 4.75 -23.27
C LYS A 262 -1.51 4.61 -24.17
N ARG A 263 -1.85 3.37 -24.54
CA ARG A 263 -2.94 3.05 -25.48
C ARG A 263 -4.34 3.03 -24.84
N ASN A 264 -4.44 2.64 -23.57
CA ASN A 264 -5.71 2.58 -22.83
C ASN A 264 -5.81 3.81 -21.92
N LEU A 265 -6.50 4.84 -22.41
CA LEU A 265 -6.70 6.11 -21.71
C LEU A 265 -8.19 6.36 -21.37
N GLU A 266 -8.97 5.27 -21.28
CA GLU A 266 -10.35 5.33 -20.81
C GLU A 266 -10.35 5.87 -19.37
N ASN A 267 -11.10 6.95 -19.13
CA ASN A 267 -11.16 7.70 -17.87
C ASN A 267 -9.90 8.53 -17.52
N ILE A 268 -8.92 8.71 -18.41
CA ILE A 268 -7.70 9.48 -18.11
C ILE A 268 -7.99 10.90 -17.61
N GLY A 269 -9.02 11.56 -18.15
CA GLY A 269 -9.41 12.90 -17.70
C GLY A 269 -9.82 12.94 -16.24
N LYS A 270 -10.53 11.91 -15.76
CA LYS A 270 -10.88 11.77 -14.33
C LYS A 270 -9.66 11.52 -13.48
N GLU A 271 -8.74 10.67 -13.94
CA GLU A 271 -7.51 10.38 -13.21
C GLU A 271 -6.60 11.60 -13.08
N LEU A 272 -6.43 12.39 -14.16
CA LEU A 272 -5.67 13.64 -14.14
C LEU A 272 -6.36 14.73 -13.32
N TYR A 273 -7.70 14.80 -13.37
CA TYR A 273 -8.48 15.66 -12.49
C TYR A 273 -8.22 15.33 -11.02
N SER A 274 -8.36 14.07 -10.63
CA SER A 274 -8.10 13.62 -9.26
C SER A 274 -6.66 13.93 -8.82
N LEU A 275 -5.66 13.64 -9.67
CA LEU A 275 -4.26 14.00 -9.40
C LEU A 275 -4.06 15.50 -9.19
N THR A 276 -4.77 16.33 -9.96
CA THR A 276 -4.63 17.80 -9.87
C THR A 276 -5.40 18.38 -8.68
N GLN A 277 -6.57 17.84 -8.33
CA GLN A 277 -7.29 18.23 -7.11
C GLN A 277 -6.45 17.92 -5.88
N VAL A 278 -5.80 16.76 -5.85
CA VAL A 278 -4.85 16.39 -4.81
C VAL A 278 -3.80 17.49 -4.62
N VAL A 279 -3.18 17.98 -5.70
CA VAL A 279 -2.13 19.03 -5.62
C VAL A 279 -2.68 20.43 -5.34
N LYS A 280 -3.85 20.81 -5.88
CA LYS A 280 -4.49 22.11 -5.60
C LYS A 280 -4.99 22.21 -4.15
N HIS A 281 -5.34 21.09 -3.52
CA HIS A 281 -5.59 21.05 -2.08
C HIS A 281 -4.30 21.22 -1.25
N VAL A 282 -3.14 20.82 -1.77
CA VAL A 282 -1.83 21.06 -1.11
C VAL A 282 -1.43 22.55 -1.11
N THR A 283 -1.83 23.35 -2.10
CA THR A 283 -1.40 24.75 -2.24
C THR A 283 -2.34 25.80 -1.66
N ARG A 284 -3.55 25.44 -1.20
CA ARG A 284 -4.57 26.41 -0.77
C ARG A 284 -4.84 26.53 0.72
N ASP A 285 -4.37 25.61 1.56
CA ASP A 285 -4.71 25.63 2.99
C ASP A 285 -3.44 25.70 3.85
N GLU A 286 -2.98 26.93 4.10
CA GLU A 286 -2.73 27.33 5.48
C GLU A 286 -4.13 27.43 6.15
N ASP A 287 -4.38 26.54 7.10
CA ASP A 287 -5.50 26.44 8.05
C ASP A 287 -6.82 25.68 7.72
N SER A 288 -7.00 24.58 8.48
CA SER A 288 -8.23 24.17 9.21
C SER A 288 -9.35 23.32 8.56
N SER A 289 -9.04 22.29 7.75
CA SER A 289 -10.09 21.37 7.22
C SER A 289 -10.32 20.04 7.97
N GLY A 290 -9.68 19.80 9.14
CA GLY A 290 -9.85 18.54 9.87
C GLY A 290 -9.39 17.27 9.13
N LYS A 291 -8.79 17.42 7.94
CA LYS A 291 -8.10 16.36 7.20
C LYS A 291 -6.74 16.08 7.81
N ILE A 292 -6.27 14.85 7.66
CA ILE A 292 -4.95 14.42 8.13
C ILE A 292 -3.90 15.10 7.25
N SER A 293 -3.21 16.08 7.81
CA SER A 293 -2.12 16.81 7.16
C SER A 293 -0.75 16.19 7.44
N ARG A 294 -0.62 15.48 8.57
CA ARG A 294 0.60 14.82 9.05
C ARG A 294 0.29 13.39 9.47
N GLU A 295 1.00 12.41 8.94
CA GLU A 295 0.77 10.99 9.24
C GLU A 295 1.18 10.64 10.67
N GLU A 296 2.08 11.42 11.25
CA GLU A 296 2.50 11.35 12.65
C GLU A 296 1.35 11.64 13.63
N ASP A 297 0.32 12.39 13.20
CA ASP A 297 -0.86 12.62 14.03
C ASP A 297 -1.70 11.34 14.23
N LEU A 298 -1.49 10.32 13.40
CA LEU A 298 -2.11 8.99 13.50
C LEU A 298 -1.36 8.04 14.44
N TYR A 299 -0.15 8.39 14.86
CA TYR A 299 0.63 7.54 15.75
C TYR A 299 -0.06 7.36 17.11
N PRO A 300 0.25 6.28 17.84
CA PRO A 300 -0.29 6.04 19.18
C PRO A 300 -0.10 7.25 20.09
N LYS A 301 -1.08 7.53 20.96
CA LYS A 301 -1.01 8.60 21.96
C LYS A 301 -1.50 8.02 23.29
N PRO A 302 -0.67 7.99 24.35
CA PRO A 302 0.73 8.41 24.39
C PRO A 302 1.67 7.45 23.63
N VAL A 303 2.88 7.92 23.34
CA VAL A 303 3.96 7.13 22.73
C VAL A 303 4.91 6.66 23.83
N LEU A 304 5.38 5.41 23.72
CA LEU A 304 6.41 4.87 24.59
C LEU A 304 7.76 4.85 23.90
N PHE A 305 8.78 5.35 24.58
CA PHE A 305 10.17 5.39 24.15
C PHE A 305 11.02 4.52 25.06
N TYR A 306 12.00 3.81 24.48
CA TYR A 306 13.00 3.11 25.27
C TYR A 306 14.25 3.98 25.45
N ASN A 307 14.72 4.12 26.69
CA ASN A 307 16.00 4.74 27.00
C ASN A 307 16.63 4.09 28.24
N ASP A 308 17.92 3.73 28.18
CA ASP A 308 18.72 3.19 29.28
C ASP A 308 18.02 2.11 30.13
N GLY A 309 17.41 1.11 29.48
CA GLY A 309 16.78 -0.02 30.18
C GLY A 309 15.37 0.27 30.71
N GLN A 310 14.85 1.47 30.52
CA GLN A 310 13.54 1.90 30.99
C GLN A 310 12.67 2.42 29.84
N LEU A 311 11.36 2.49 30.08
CA LEU A 311 10.39 3.08 29.16
C LEU A 311 9.97 4.46 29.65
N PHE A 312 9.85 5.39 28.71
CA PHE A 312 9.37 6.74 28.95
C PHE A 312 8.14 7.02 28.12
N GLU A 313 7.24 7.84 28.65
CA GLU A 313 6.00 8.23 28.01
C GLU A 313 6.13 9.67 27.49
N ALA A 314 5.69 9.90 26.26
CA ALA A 314 5.55 11.24 25.70
C ALA A 314 4.20 11.40 24.99
N PRO A 315 3.67 12.63 24.88
CA PRO A 315 2.37 12.86 24.25
C PRO A 315 2.32 12.46 22.77
N ARG A 316 3.40 12.71 22.01
CA ARG A 316 3.53 12.41 20.57
C ARG A 316 4.99 12.17 20.18
N VAL A 317 5.20 11.58 19.00
CA VAL A 317 6.53 11.48 18.38
C VAL A 317 7.03 12.87 17.99
N GLY A 318 8.28 13.20 18.32
CA GLY A 318 8.93 14.47 17.96
C GLY A 318 8.66 15.65 18.90
N ASP A 319 7.84 15.49 19.95
CA ASP A 319 7.64 16.53 20.96
C ASP A 319 8.89 16.66 21.84
N ASN A 320 9.47 17.87 21.93
CA ASN A 320 10.59 18.22 22.85
C ASN A 320 10.19 18.23 24.34
N VAL A 321 9.03 17.67 24.69
CA VAL A 321 8.53 17.64 26.07
C VAL A 321 9.36 16.63 26.85
N LYS A 322 9.70 16.96 28.11
CA LYS A 322 10.42 16.05 29.01
C LYS A 322 9.63 14.74 29.14
N SER A 323 10.20 13.67 28.59
CA SER A 323 9.64 12.34 28.64
C SER A 323 9.55 11.86 30.10
N GLU A 324 8.41 11.33 30.50
CA GLU A 324 8.18 10.87 31.87
C GLU A 324 8.50 9.38 32.01
N LEU A 325 9.30 9.00 33.00
CA LEU A 325 9.57 7.59 33.27
C LEU A 325 8.26 6.84 33.57
N LEU A 326 8.01 5.76 32.83
CA LEU A 326 6.86 4.89 33.06
C LEU A 326 7.00 4.20 34.43
N LYS A 327 6.01 4.39 35.30
CA LYS A 327 5.99 3.85 36.67
C LYS A 327 4.72 3.06 36.93
N SER A 328 4.78 2.18 37.92
CA SER A 328 3.63 1.46 38.46
C SER A 328 3.72 1.41 39.98
N ASN A 329 2.60 1.68 40.64
CA ASN A 329 2.38 1.47 42.07
C ASN A 329 1.40 0.32 42.34
N LEU A 330 1.05 -0.45 41.31
CA LEU A 330 0.06 -1.52 41.39
C LEU A 330 0.56 -2.64 42.31
N SER A 331 -0.17 -2.89 43.39
CA SER A 331 0.18 -3.88 44.42
C SER A 331 -1.06 -4.32 45.21
N GLY A 332 -0.92 -5.37 46.03
CA GLY A 332 -1.97 -5.86 46.93
C GLY A 332 -3.28 -6.21 46.20
N ASP A 333 -4.41 -5.84 46.80
CA ASP A 333 -5.74 -6.14 46.24
C ASP A 333 -5.99 -5.48 44.88
N ALA A 334 -5.40 -4.31 44.62
CA ALA A 334 -5.52 -3.66 43.32
C ALA A 334 -4.84 -4.50 42.23
N LEU A 335 -3.64 -5.03 42.48
CA LEU A 335 -2.96 -5.95 41.55
C LEU A 335 -3.80 -7.21 41.33
N ARG A 336 -4.33 -7.80 42.40
CA ARG A 336 -5.21 -8.98 42.32
C ARG A 336 -6.43 -8.74 41.43
N GLN A 337 -7.09 -7.59 41.56
CA GLN A 337 -8.27 -7.24 40.74
C GLN A 337 -7.92 -7.09 39.26
N GLN A 338 -6.76 -6.50 38.93
CA GLN A 338 -6.34 -6.39 37.54
C GLN A 338 -5.93 -7.74 36.93
N LEU A 339 -5.27 -8.60 37.72
CA LEU A 339 -4.98 -9.98 37.29
C LEU A 339 -6.26 -10.79 37.09
N GLN A 340 -7.27 -10.58 37.94
CA GLN A 340 -8.59 -11.19 37.75
C GLN A 340 -9.22 -10.73 36.44
N LEU A 341 -9.15 -9.43 36.12
CA LEU A 341 -9.65 -8.92 34.85
C LEU A 341 -8.93 -9.57 33.65
N PHE A 342 -7.62 -9.75 33.71
CA PHE A 342 -6.87 -10.46 32.67
C PHE A 342 -7.41 -11.88 32.47
N SER A 343 -7.64 -12.63 33.55
CA SER A 343 -8.23 -13.97 33.49
C SER A 343 -9.67 -13.96 32.97
N ASP A 344 -10.49 -13.02 33.43
CA ASP A 344 -11.89 -12.88 33.04
C ASP A 344 -12.03 -12.64 31.53
N ILE A 345 -11.14 -11.84 30.92
CA ILE A 345 -11.15 -11.61 29.46
C ILE A 345 -10.87 -12.91 28.70
N ALA A 346 -9.88 -13.71 29.13
CA ALA A 346 -9.57 -14.98 28.49
C ALA A 346 -10.74 -15.97 28.63
N HIS A 347 -11.32 -16.07 29.83
CA HIS A 347 -12.48 -16.94 30.11
C HIS A 347 -13.73 -16.52 29.36
N GLU A 348 -13.95 -15.22 29.14
CA GLU A 348 -15.09 -14.75 28.36
C GLU A 348 -15.04 -15.28 26.93
N TYR A 349 -13.85 -15.27 26.33
CA TYR A 349 -13.63 -15.80 24.98
C TYR A 349 -13.67 -17.34 24.93
N ASP A 350 -13.46 -18.03 26.05
CA ASP A 350 -13.47 -19.49 26.11
C ASP A 350 -14.86 -20.07 26.39
N ASN A 351 -15.58 -19.51 27.36
CA ASN A 351 -16.78 -20.10 27.91
C ASN A 351 -18.08 -19.58 27.28
N TYR A 352 -18.05 -18.37 26.72
CA TYR A 352 -19.24 -17.72 26.16
C TYR A 352 -19.22 -17.65 24.64
N LYS A 353 -18.33 -18.40 23.99
CA LYS A 353 -18.37 -18.66 22.55
C LYS A 353 -18.86 -20.07 22.27
N GLU A 354 -19.40 -20.30 21.08
CA GLU A 354 -19.83 -21.66 20.66
C GLU A 354 -18.66 -22.63 20.61
N VAL A 355 -17.47 -22.13 20.24
CA VAL A 355 -16.19 -22.80 20.35
C VAL A 355 -15.27 -21.86 21.12
N GLY A 356 -14.67 -22.36 22.21
CA GLY A 356 -13.79 -21.57 23.06
C GLY A 356 -12.56 -21.05 22.31
N GLU A 357 -12.31 -19.76 22.44
CA GLU A 357 -11.18 -19.03 21.84
C GLU A 357 -10.38 -18.27 22.90
N GLY A 358 -10.38 -18.77 24.14
CA GLY A 358 -9.69 -18.15 25.28
C GLY A 358 -8.17 -18.14 25.12
N TRP A 359 -7.61 -19.16 24.47
CA TRP A 359 -6.17 -19.23 24.18
C TRP A 359 -5.74 -18.07 23.26
N GLN A 360 -6.46 -17.84 22.16
CA GLN A 360 -6.20 -16.73 21.24
C GLN A 360 -6.31 -15.38 21.95
N ALA A 361 -7.30 -15.21 22.82
CA ALA A 361 -7.48 -13.97 23.58
C ALA A 361 -6.35 -13.75 24.59
N CYS A 362 -5.94 -14.80 25.32
CA CYS A 362 -4.84 -14.76 26.27
C CYS A 362 -3.51 -14.41 25.59
N ASP A 363 -3.20 -15.09 24.48
CA ASP A 363 -1.98 -14.87 23.71
C ASP A 363 -1.91 -13.48 23.07
N PHE A 364 -3.06 -12.96 22.61
CA PHE A 364 -3.15 -11.57 22.17
C PHE A 364 -2.80 -10.59 23.28
N MET A 365 -3.34 -10.78 24.49
CA MET A 365 -3.02 -9.90 25.63
C MET A 365 -1.54 -10.00 26.04
N CYS A 366 -0.95 -11.21 26.01
CA CYS A 366 0.48 -11.40 26.22
C CYS A 366 1.32 -10.65 25.18
N PHE A 367 1.01 -10.80 23.88
CA PHE A 367 1.68 -10.06 22.81
C PHE A 367 1.54 -8.54 22.98
N LEU A 368 0.33 -8.07 23.31
CA LEU A 368 0.06 -6.65 23.55
C LEU A 368 0.95 -6.08 24.67
N PHE A 369 1.14 -6.84 25.74
CA PHE A 369 1.96 -6.42 26.89
C PHE A 369 3.46 -6.55 26.61
N GLU A 370 3.87 -7.45 25.72
CA GLU A 370 5.27 -7.65 25.35
C GLU A 370 5.75 -6.79 24.18
N ALA A 371 4.82 -6.25 23.40
CA ALA A 371 5.08 -5.47 22.19
C ALA A 371 6.24 -4.45 22.31
N PRO A 372 6.37 -3.65 23.40
CA PRO A 372 7.49 -2.72 23.58
C PRO A 372 8.89 -3.35 23.68
N TRP A 373 8.97 -4.66 23.91
CA TRP A 373 10.21 -5.41 24.17
C TRP A 373 10.55 -6.41 23.07
N LEU A 374 9.70 -6.59 22.05
CA LEU A 374 9.91 -7.53 20.95
C LEU A 374 11.26 -7.32 20.24
N TRP A 375 11.70 -6.07 20.10
CA TRP A 375 13.00 -5.75 19.48
C TRP A 375 14.20 -6.33 20.27
N LYS A 376 14.13 -6.38 21.61
CA LYS A 376 15.16 -7.03 22.44
C LYS A 376 15.17 -8.53 22.21
N ILE A 377 14.00 -9.16 22.23
CA ILE A 377 13.86 -10.60 21.99
C ILE A 377 14.40 -10.97 20.60
N ARG A 378 14.07 -10.15 19.59
CA ARG A 378 14.61 -10.25 18.23
C ARG A 378 16.14 -10.16 18.18
N ASN A 379 16.75 -9.23 18.92
CA ASN A 379 18.21 -9.13 19.02
C ASN A 379 18.83 -10.38 19.65
N MET A 380 18.19 -10.94 20.69
CA MET A 380 18.66 -12.16 21.34
C MET A 380 18.63 -13.36 20.40
N TYR A 381 17.60 -13.47 19.54
CA TYR A 381 17.55 -14.50 18.50
C TYR A 381 18.69 -14.35 17.50
N GLU A 382 18.99 -13.14 17.01
CA GLU A 382 20.08 -12.89 16.06
C GLU A 382 21.46 -13.21 16.67
N MET A 383 21.64 -12.92 17.96
CA MET A 383 22.91 -13.17 18.68
C MET A 383 23.02 -14.60 19.21
N SER A 384 21.95 -15.40 19.13
CA SER A 384 21.92 -16.73 19.69
C SER A 384 22.78 -17.73 18.90
N PRO A 385 23.52 -18.61 19.58
CA PRO A 385 24.21 -19.73 18.94
C PRO A 385 23.26 -20.80 18.36
N SER A 386 21.95 -20.75 18.65
CA SER A 386 20.98 -21.79 18.27
C SER A 386 20.48 -21.70 16.81
N SER A 387 21.07 -20.82 15.99
CA SER A 387 20.74 -20.61 14.56
C SER A 387 19.29 -20.16 14.29
N LYS A 388 18.59 -19.65 15.30
CA LYS A 388 17.26 -19.06 15.14
C LYS A 388 17.35 -17.71 14.45
N SER A 389 16.36 -17.41 13.62
CA SER A 389 16.36 -16.14 12.90
C SER A 389 15.59 -15.09 13.70
N ARG A 390 16.08 -13.85 13.70
CA ARG A 390 15.33 -12.66 14.16
C ARG A 390 13.90 -12.61 13.61
N GLU A 391 13.70 -13.12 12.40
CA GLU A 391 12.40 -13.16 11.72
C GLU A 391 11.38 -14.11 12.36
N ASP A 392 11.79 -15.02 13.26
CA ASP A 392 10.90 -15.97 13.95
C ASP A 392 10.12 -15.35 15.11
N VAL A 393 10.47 -14.12 15.50
CA VAL A 393 9.72 -13.32 16.47
C VAL A 393 8.87 -12.32 15.68
N PRO A 394 7.54 -12.40 15.69
CA PRO A 394 6.70 -11.53 14.87
C PRO A 394 6.83 -10.04 15.24
N LEU A 395 6.72 -9.14 14.26
CA LEU A 395 6.62 -7.67 14.48
C LEU A 395 5.18 -7.16 14.45
N GLY A 396 4.23 -8.01 14.11
CA GLY A 396 2.83 -7.68 14.25
C GLY A 396 1.95 -8.89 14.45
N VAL A 397 0.73 -8.62 14.90
CA VAL A 397 -0.32 -9.60 15.09
C VAL A 397 -1.56 -9.20 14.30
N ALA A 398 -2.23 -10.16 13.67
CA ALA A 398 -3.46 -9.96 12.93
C ALA A 398 -4.57 -10.86 13.50
N LEU A 399 -5.60 -10.23 14.07
CA LEU A 399 -6.81 -10.88 14.53
C LEU A 399 -7.72 -11.07 13.33
N ILE A 400 -7.89 -12.31 12.89
CA ILE A 400 -8.62 -12.68 11.67
C ILE A 400 -9.89 -13.46 12.00
N GLY A 401 -10.90 -13.37 11.16
CA GLY A 401 -12.13 -14.17 11.27
C GLY A 401 -13.38 -13.44 10.81
N GLN A 402 -14.54 -14.08 10.91
CA GLN A 402 -15.81 -13.51 10.44
C GLN A 402 -16.28 -12.29 11.24
N GLY A 403 -17.23 -11.53 10.70
CA GLY A 403 -17.86 -10.43 11.44
C GLY A 403 -18.49 -10.92 12.75
N ARG A 404 -18.59 -10.04 13.76
CA ARG A 404 -19.23 -10.34 15.07
C ARG A 404 -18.56 -11.40 15.96
N THR A 405 -17.33 -11.81 15.66
CA THR A 405 -16.56 -12.75 16.50
C THR A 405 -15.76 -12.09 17.63
N GLY A 406 -15.99 -10.80 17.92
CA GLY A 406 -15.31 -10.08 19.02
C GLY A 406 -13.90 -9.57 18.70
N LYS A 407 -13.43 -9.61 17.45
CA LYS A 407 -12.08 -9.12 17.08
C LYS A 407 -11.89 -7.64 17.35
N SER A 408 -12.78 -6.78 16.87
CA SER A 408 -12.73 -5.33 17.16
C SER A 408 -12.98 -5.05 18.64
N THR A 409 -13.74 -5.89 19.34
CA THR A 409 -13.88 -5.75 20.79
C THR A 409 -12.56 -5.94 21.52
N LEU A 410 -11.86 -7.04 21.27
CA LEU A 410 -10.57 -7.35 21.88
C LEU A 410 -9.46 -6.43 21.36
N GLY A 411 -9.33 -6.38 20.04
CA GLY A 411 -8.31 -5.66 19.30
C GLY A 411 -8.41 -4.15 19.47
N LYS A 412 -9.61 -3.54 19.37
CA LYS A 412 -9.80 -2.08 19.46
C LYS A 412 -10.21 -1.61 20.84
N ARG A 413 -11.34 -2.10 21.37
CA ARG A 413 -11.94 -1.51 22.57
C ARG A 413 -11.18 -1.88 23.85
N LEU A 414 -10.82 -3.15 24.02
CA LEU A 414 -10.08 -3.62 25.19
C LEU A 414 -8.60 -3.25 25.09
N ALA A 415 -7.90 -3.52 23.98
CA ALA A 415 -6.47 -3.24 23.88
C ALA A 415 -6.11 -1.77 24.11
N ALA A 416 -6.91 -0.84 23.60
CA ALA A 416 -6.75 0.59 23.84
C ALA A 416 -6.81 0.93 25.34
N LYS A 417 -7.82 0.42 26.05
CA LYS A 417 -7.96 0.61 27.50
C LYS A 417 -6.85 -0.08 28.29
N LEU A 418 -6.49 -1.31 27.90
CA LEU A 418 -5.47 -2.11 28.58
C LEU A 418 -4.07 -1.54 28.45
N THR A 419 -3.78 -0.78 27.38
CA THR A 419 -2.47 -0.13 27.19
C THR A 419 -2.46 1.36 27.52
N GLY A 420 -3.63 1.96 27.77
CA GLY A 420 -3.77 3.41 27.90
C GLY A 420 -3.62 4.16 26.58
N SER A 421 -3.54 3.44 25.45
CA SER A 421 -3.44 4.03 24.11
C SER A 421 -4.78 4.64 23.72
N GLY A 422 -4.85 5.97 23.61
CA GLY A 422 -6.04 6.72 23.22
C GLY A 422 -6.38 6.63 21.73
N ASN A 423 -5.45 6.15 20.90
CA ASN A 423 -5.61 6.10 19.45
C ASN A 423 -5.65 4.65 18.95
N PHE A 424 -6.84 4.22 18.53
CA PHE A 424 -7.01 3.04 17.68
C PHE A 424 -7.64 3.47 16.37
N LEU A 425 -6.94 3.25 15.28
CA LEU A 425 -7.33 3.80 13.98
C LEU A 425 -8.35 2.88 13.32
N ASP A 426 -9.41 3.44 12.77
CA ASP A 426 -10.27 2.69 11.85
C ASP A 426 -9.56 2.60 10.50
N GLY A 427 -9.56 1.44 9.84
CA GLY A 427 -8.99 1.26 8.51
C GLY A 427 -9.54 2.30 7.53
N GLY A 428 -10.81 2.68 7.67
CA GLY A 428 -11.44 3.74 6.88
C GLY A 428 -10.79 5.13 7.02
N ILE A 429 -10.06 5.41 8.11
CA ILE A 429 -9.27 6.64 8.28
C ILE A 429 -8.20 6.75 7.18
N PHE A 430 -7.68 5.62 6.71
CA PHE A 430 -6.65 5.57 5.68
C PHE A 430 -7.18 5.80 4.25
N ASP A 431 -8.47 6.08 4.09
CA ASP A 431 -9.06 6.47 2.80
C ASP A 431 -8.42 7.76 2.29
N ALA A 432 -8.09 7.79 0.99
CA ALA A 432 -7.50 8.92 0.29
C ALA A 432 -8.24 10.24 0.56
N LYS A 433 -9.56 10.20 0.74
CA LYS A 433 -10.39 11.38 1.00
C LYS A 433 -10.11 12.06 2.34
N ASN A 434 -9.53 11.33 3.30
CA ASN A 434 -9.27 11.82 4.66
C ASN A 434 -7.91 12.51 4.80
N TYR A 435 -7.01 12.38 3.82
CA TYR A 435 -5.70 13.03 3.83
C TYR A 435 -5.74 14.34 3.07
N ALA A 436 -5.13 15.38 3.64
CA ALA A 436 -4.99 16.67 2.99
C ALA A 436 -4.19 16.55 1.68
N LEU A 437 -3.20 15.66 1.66
CA LEU A 437 -2.31 15.39 0.52
C LEU A 437 -2.84 14.35 -0.46
N GLY A 438 -4.00 13.73 -0.20
CA GLY A 438 -4.50 12.57 -0.96
C GLY A 438 -3.55 11.37 -0.94
N LYS A 439 -4.10 10.16 -0.97
CA LYS A 439 -3.28 8.94 -1.06
C LYS A 439 -3.81 8.01 -2.15
N SER A 440 -2.98 7.09 -2.64
CA SER A 440 -3.32 6.28 -3.81
C SER A 440 -4.48 5.32 -3.56
N ASN A 441 -4.35 4.52 -2.52
CA ASN A 441 -5.24 3.44 -2.12
C ASN A 441 -5.07 3.23 -0.62
N ILE A 442 -6.17 2.97 0.09
CA ILE A 442 -6.20 2.66 1.53
C ILE A 442 -5.10 1.68 1.98
N ASN A 443 -4.88 0.58 1.25
CA ASN A 443 -3.90 -0.44 1.62
C ASN A 443 -2.44 0.01 1.44
N MET A 444 -2.16 0.78 0.37
CA MET A 444 -0.83 1.37 0.18
C MET A 444 -0.55 2.44 1.23
N THR A 445 -1.58 3.22 1.59
CA THR A 445 -1.50 4.24 2.64
C THR A 445 -1.19 3.62 3.98
N ILE A 446 -1.94 2.57 4.37
CA ILE A 446 -1.67 1.80 5.58
C ILE A 446 -0.22 1.29 5.57
N THR A 447 0.25 0.72 4.46
CA THR A 447 1.63 0.20 4.37
C THR A 447 2.67 1.32 4.51
N SER A 448 2.44 2.50 3.92
CA SER A 448 3.32 3.66 4.04
C SER A 448 3.38 4.14 5.50
N VAL A 449 2.23 4.40 6.12
CA VAL A 449 2.16 4.89 7.50
C VAL A 449 2.81 3.92 8.47
N LEU A 450 2.61 2.61 8.28
CA LEU A 450 3.31 1.59 9.06
C LEU A 450 4.81 1.63 8.82
N SER A 451 5.26 1.73 7.58
CA SER A 451 6.68 1.86 7.25
C SER A 451 7.29 3.06 7.94
N ASP A 452 6.67 4.23 7.82
CA ASP A 452 7.16 5.47 8.42
C ASP A 452 7.21 5.36 9.96
N TYR A 453 6.20 4.74 10.58
CA TYR A 453 6.20 4.49 12.01
C TYR A 453 7.31 3.50 12.43
N MET A 454 7.52 2.42 11.68
CA MET A 454 8.59 1.45 11.95
C MET A 454 9.99 2.06 11.82
N TYR A 455 10.15 3.08 10.96
CA TYR A 455 11.40 3.82 10.79
C TYR A 455 11.50 5.08 11.66
N SER A 456 10.47 5.39 12.45
CA SER A 456 10.51 6.51 13.38
C SER A 456 11.49 6.21 14.52
N ASP A 457 12.39 7.16 14.80
CA ASP A 457 13.42 6.99 15.83
C ASP A 457 12.79 7.12 17.22
N GLY A 458 12.76 6.02 17.98
CA GLY A 458 12.42 6.01 19.40
C GLY A 458 11.18 5.22 19.86
N PRO A 459 10.04 5.23 19.16
CA PRO A 459 8.82 4.56 19.63
C PRO A 459 8.93 3.03 19.72
N VAL A 460 8.26 2.44 20.71
CA VAL A 460 8.22 0.97 20.89
C VAL A 460 6.81 0.39 21.04
N ASN A 461 5.80 1.20 21.36
CA ASN A 461 4.43 0.71 21.51
C ASN A 461 3.77 0.42 20.15
N PRO A 462 2.84 -0.56 20.09
CA PRO A 462 2.26 -0.99 18.83
C PRO A 462 1.33 0.06 18.21
N MET A 463 1.41 0.23 16.89
CA MET A 463 0.35 0.91 16.12
C MET A 463 -0.80 -0.04 15.87
N MET A 464 -2.03 0.38 16.18
CA MET A 464 -3.19 -0.50 16.10
C MET A 464 -4.26 0.01 15.14
N ILE A 465 -4.72 -0.85 14.23
CA ILE A 465 -5.64 -0.51 13.14
C ILE A 465 -6.77 -1.55 13.02
N ASP A 466 -8.02 -1.08 13.00
CA ASP A 466 -9.24 -1.90 12.87
C ASP A 466 -9.62 -2.08 11.41
N ASP A 467 -10.33 -3.16 11.13
CA ASP A 467 -11.08 -3.37 9.88
C ASP A 467 -10.20 -3.19 8.63
N ILE A 468 -8.98 -3.72 8.69
CA ILE A 468 -8.10 -3.75 7.55
C ILE A 468 -8.64 -4.73 6.52
N SER A 469 -8.59 -4.30 5.26
CA SER A 469 -8.92 -5.17 4.14
C SER A 469 -8.03 -6.42 4.15
N PRO A 470 -8.61 -7.63 4.13
CA PRO A 470 -7.87 -8.88 4.17
C PRO A 470 -6.74 -8.95 3.11
N ASP A 471 -7.05 -8.40 1.93
CA ASP A 471 -6.16 -8.30 0.79
C ASP A 471 -4.83 -7.60 1.08
N LEU A 472 -4.69 -6.77 2.12
CA LEU A 472 -3.45 -6.02 2.42
C LEU A 472 -2.22 -6.94 2.40
N THR A 473 -2.32 -8.05 3.13
CA THR A 473 -1.19 -8.98 3.33
C THR A 473 -0.82 -9.79 2.09
N THR A 474 -1.68 -9.84 1.07
CA THR A 474 -1.42 -10.55 -0.20
C THR A 474 -0.76 -9.64 -1.24
N ARG A 475 -0.63 -8.33 -0.96
CA ARG A 475 -0.09 -7.37 -1.92
C ARG A 475 1.44 -7.43 -1.97
N PRO A 476 2.05 -7.34 -3.17
CA PRO A 476 3.52 -7.35 -3.31
C PRO A 476 4.25 -6.26 -2.52
N TYR A 477 3.63 -5.08 -2.34
CA TYR A 477 4.24 -3.99 -1.56
C TYR A 477 4.25 -4.28 -0.06
N PHE A 478 3.23 -4.93 0.49
CA PHE A 478 3.20 -5.32 1.90
C PHE A 478 4.20 -6.46 2.16
N ASP A 479 4.30 -7.42 1.24
CA ASP A 479 5.32 -8.48 1.26
C ASP A 479 6.74 -7.89 1.27
N ARG A 480 7.00 -6.87 0.43
CA ARG A 480 8.27 -6.14 0.45
C ARG A 480 8.51 -5.42 1.78
N PHE A 481 7.54 -4.64 2.25
CA PHE A 481 7.61 -3.91 3.51
C PHE A 481 7.94 -4.82 4.70
N ILE A 482 7.17 -5.90 4.88
CA ILE A 482 7.37 -6.79 6.03
C ILE A 482 8.73 -7.50 5.97
N LYS A 483 9.21 -7.87 4.77
CA LYS A 483 10.54 -8.46 4.59
C LYS A 483 11.64 -7.45 4.90
N GLU A 484 11.48 -6.22 4.43
CA GLU A 484 12.46 -5.16 4.62
C GLU A 484 12.64 -4.85 6.11
N ILE A 485 11.57 -4.53 6.84
CA ILE A 485 11.66 -4.17 8.27
C ILE A 485 12.17 -5.32 9.13
N THR A 486 11.90 -6.58 8.75
CA THR A 486 12.35 -7.72 9.54
C THR A 486 13.79 -8.12 9.28
N ASN A 487 14.27 -7.91 8.05
CA ASN A 487 15.60 -8.33 7.59
C ASN A 487 16.64 -7.21 7.72
N ASN A 488 16.20 -5.97 7.84
CA ASN A 488 17.09 -4.82 7.91
C ASN A 488 17.89 -4.85 9.21
N ARG A 489 19.18 -5.20 9.09
CA ARG A 489 20.14 -5.28 10.21
C ARG A 489 20.52 -3.91 10.79
N SER A 490 20.14 -2.81 10.15
CA SER A 490 20.27 -1.48 10.75
C SER A 490 19.17 -1.18 11.79
N LEU A 491 18.08 -1.96 11.81
CA LEU A 491 16.98 -1.84 12.78
C LEU A 491 17.21 -2.75 14.01
N THR A 492 18.37 -2.68 14.65
CA THR A 492 18.69 -3.42 15.90
C THR A 492 18.38 -2.63 17.17
N GLY A 493 18.02 -1.35 17.05
CA GLY A 493 17.57 -0.51 18.16
C GLY A 493 16.11 -0.76 18.58
N PRO A 494 15.59 0.08 19.48
CA PRO A 494 14.16 0.15 19.79
C PRO A 494 13.33 0.26 18.52
N LEU A 495 12.32 -0.61 18.39
CA LEU A 495 11.49 -0.70 17.21
C LEU A 495 10.03 -0.93 17.64
N PRO A 496 9.05 -0.26 17.01
CA PRO A 496 7.66 -0.49 17.32
C PRO A 496 7.14 -1.80 16.68
N SER A 497 5.88 -2.09 16.91
CA SER A 497 5.15 -3.21 16.33
C SER A 497 3.78 -2.76 15.83
N PHE A 498 2.97 -3.67 15.29
CA PHE A 498 1.62 -3.32 14.85
C PHE A 498 0.58 -4.42 15.06
N ILE A 499 -0.68 -4.00 15.22
CA ILE A 499 -1.82 -4.86 15.52
C ILE A 499 -2.94 -4.57 14.53
N PHE A 500 -3.46 -5.60 13.87
CA PHE A 500 -4.57 -5.48 12.92
C PHE A 500 -5.76 -6.32 13.33
N THR A 501 -6.95 -5.84 12.98
CA THR A 501 -8.12 -6.72 12.84
C THR A 501 -8.50 -6.81 11.36
N MET A 502 -8.86 -8.00 10.90
CA MET A 502 -9.20 -8.26 9.50
C MET A 502 -10.43 -9.16 9.43
N ASN A 503 -11.47 -8.71 8.72
CA ASN A 503 -12.72 -9.45 8.58
C ASN A 503 -12.67 -10.38 7.36
N ARG A 504 -12.86 -11.69 7.58
CA ARG A 504 -13.08 -12.64 6.48
C ARG A 504 -14.39 -12.27 5.76
N ARG A 505 -14.34 -12.12 4.43
CA ARG A 505 -15.54 -11.83 3.61
C ARG A 505 -16.26 -13.14 3.29
N GLU A 506 -17.55 -13.21 3.58
CA GLU A 506 -18.38 -14.36 3.19
C GLU A 506 -18.55 -14.43 1.66
N GLY A 507 -18.48 -15.63 1.10
CA GLY A 507 -18.76 -15.89 -0.33
C GLY A 507 -17.68 -15.48 -1.33
N ASP A 508 -16.63 -14.77 -0.92
CA ASP A 508 -15.52 -14.39 -1.82
C ASP A 508 -14.33 -15.34 -1.61
N SER A 509 -14.08 -16.14 -2.63
CA SER A 509 -13.15 -17.26 -2.62
C SER A 509 -11.68 -16.83 -2.79
N LYS A 510 -11.43 -15.51 -2.89
CA LYS A 510 -10.09 -14.92 -2.93
C LYS A 510 -9.24 -15.37 -1.73
N SER A 511 -7.93 -15.53 -1.94
CA SER A 511 -6.93 -15.65 -0.87
C SER A 511 -7.09 -14.50 0.11
N GLN A 512 -7.78 -14.74 1.23
CA GLN A 512 -8.26 -13.65 2.07
C GLN A 512 -7.10 -12.96 2.80
N PHE A 513 -6.04 -13.66 3.16
CA PHE A 513 -4.81 -13.08 3.72
C PHE A 513 -3.63 -13.99 3.34
N SER A 514 -2.41 -13.51 3.46
CA SER A 514 -1.24 -14.26 3.00
C SER A 514 -0.82 -15.36 3.98
N LEU A 515 -0.82 -16.60 3.48
CA LEU A 515 -0.34 -17.80 4.16
C LEU A 515 1.09 -18.20 3.73
N LYS A 516 1.78 -17.31 2.99
CA LYS A 516 3.16 -17.59 2.62
C LYS A 516 4.01 -17.74 3.89
N PRO A 517 4.87 -18.78 4.01
CA PRO A 517 5.69 -18.99 5.20
C PRO A 517 6.55 -17.77 5.60
N GLU A 518 7.01 -17.00 4.60
CA GLU A 518 7.76 -15.76 4.80
C GLU A 518 6.94 -14.68 5.52
N ILE A 519 5.63 -14.56 5.26
CA ILE A 519 4.73 -13.63 5.94
C ILE A 519 4.34 -14.19 7.30
N MET A 520 3.96 -15.47 7.38
CA MET A 520 3.46 -16.11 8.62
C MET A 520 4.49 -16.16 9.75
N ARG A 521 5.79 -16.14 9.43
CA ARG A 521 6.86 -16.02 10.45
C ARG A 521 6.95 -14.61 11.03
N ARG A 522 6.56 -13.58 10.26
CA ARG A 522 6.74 -12.15 10.58
C ARG A 522 5.47 -11.47 11.11
N LEU A 523 4.31 -11.98 10.70
CA LEU A 523 2.97 -11.54 11.10
C LEU A 523 2.22 -12.72 11.73
N TRP A 524 1.92 -12.63 13.02
CA TRP A 524 1.26 -13.70 13.77
C TRP A 524 -0.26 -13.62 13.61
N TYR A 525 -0.89 -14.69 13.14
CA TYR A 525 -2.34 -14.74 12.94
C TYR A 525 -3.04 -15.39 14.13
N LEU A 526 -4.05 -14.71 14.69
CA LEU A 526 -4.95 -15.24 15.71
C LEU A 526 -6.35 -15.36 15.12
N SER A 527 -6.87 -16.59 14.98
CA SER A 527 -8.17 -16.85 14.35
C SER A 527 -9.30 -16.82 15.36
N PHE A 528 -10.31 -15.99 15.09
CA PHE A 528 -11.55 -15.86 15.85
C PHE A 528 -12.74 -16.12 14.91
N GLU A 529 -13.18 -17.37 14.83
CA GLU A 529 -14.24 -17.83 13.94
C GLU A 529 -15.58 -17.97 14.66
N SER A 530 -15.58 -18.19 15.98
CA SER A 530 -16.80 -18.45 16.73
C SER A 530 -17.51 -17.17 17.18
N THR A 531 -18.83 -17.16 17.05
CA THR A 531 -19.71 -16.13 17.62
C THR A 531 -19.94 -16.36 19.11
N PHE A 532 -20.23 -15.29 19.84
CA PHE A 532 -20.65 -15.41 21.23
C PHE A 532 -22.02 -16.11 21.32
N ALA A 533 -22.11 -17.08 22.22
CA ALA A 533 -23.32 -17.81 22.58
C ALA A 533 -24.23 -16.95 23.47
N GLY A 534 -25.53 -17.27 23.47
CA GLY A 534 -26.54 -16.58 24.28
C GLY A 534 -27.27 -15.44 23.54
N ASN A 535 -28.15 -14.75 24.25
CA ASN A 535 -28.90 -13.62 23.68
C ASN A 535 -28.02 -12.35 23.61
N GLU A 536 -28.36 -11.44 22.68
CA GLU A 536 -27.59 -10.23 22.40
C GLU A 536 -27.39 -9.32 23.63
N LYS A 537 -28.37 -9.27 24.53
CA LYS A 537 -28.34 -8.45 25.74
C LYS A 537 -27.32 -8.96 26.76
N GLU A 538 -27.32 -10.26 27.05
CA GLU A 538 -26.38 -10.86 28.00
C GLU A 538 -24.92 -10.69 27.54
N ARG A 539 -24.69 -10.80 26.23
CA ARG A 539 -23.40 -10.51 25.61
C ARG A 539 -22.97 -9.05 25.81
N GLU A 540 -23.88 -8.10 25.56
CA GLU A 540 -23.58 -6.68 25.75
C GLU A 540 -23.30 -6.33 27.21
N ASP A 541 -24.05 -6.91 28.15
CA ASP A 541 -23.88 -6.66 29.58
C ASP A 541 -22.50 -7.14 30.06
N LYS A 542 -22.09 -8.38 29.72
CA LYS A 542 -20.75 -8.90 30.04
C LYS A 542 -19.64 -8.09 29.40
N LEU A 543 -19.82 -7.70 28.14
CA LEU A 543 -18.84 -6.87 27.46
C LEU A 543 -18.69 -5.49 28.14
N ASN A 544 -19.81 -4.88 28.52
CA ASN A 544 -19.80 -3.60 29.20
C ASN A 544 -19.16 -3.69 30.59
N ASP A 545 -19.31 -4.82 31.30
CA ASP A 545 -18.58 -5.08 32.55
C ASP A 545 -17.07 -5.11 32.33
N LEU A 546 -16.58 -5.93 31.39
CA LEU A 546 -15.15 -6.02 31.06
C LEU A 546 -14.58 -4.65 30.65
N LEU A 547 -15.31 -3.91 29.81
CA LEU A 547 -14.89 -2.57 29.39
C LEU A 547 -14.96 -1.54 30.50
N GLY A 548 -15.88 -1.68 31.45
CA GLY A 548 -15.99 -0.82 32.62
C GLY A 548 -14.80 -1.00 33.58
N ARG A 549 -14.28 -2.21 33.68
CA ARG A 549 -13.13 -2.57 34.52
C ARG A 549 -11.78 -2.32 33.83
N ALA A 550 -11.71 -2.36 32.50
CA ALA A 550 -10.47 -2.21 31.73
C ALA A 550 -9.78 -0.85 31.89
N ASN A 551 -8.49 -0.91 32.19
CA ASN A 551 -7.57 0.21 32.41
C ASN A 551 -6.12 -0.28 32.15
N ASP A 552 -5.15 0.63 32.23
CA ASP A 552 -3.75 0.39 31.86
C ASP A 552 -2.82 0.03 33.03
N GLN A 553 -3.34 -0.13 34.24
CA GLN A 553 -2.52 -0.33 35.45
C GLN A 553 -1.69 -1.63 35.38
N LEU A 554 -2.29 -2.73 34.93
CA LEU A 554 -1.57 -4.00 34.78
C LEU A 554 -0.52 -3.93 33.68
N TYR A 555 -0.82 -3.26 32.58
CA TYR A 555 0.15 -3.05 31.50
C TYR A 555 1.37 -2.26 32.00
N ARG A 556 1.16 -1.16 32.74
CA ARG A 556 2.25 -0.38 33.36
C ARG A 556 3.05 -1.21 34.35
N TYR A 557 2.40 -2.02 35.17
CA TYR A 557 3.06 -2.99 36.05
C TYR A 557 3.97 -3.94 35.25
N CYS A 558 3.42 -4.57 34.21
CA CYS A 558 4.17 -5.48 33.35
C CYS A 558 5.35 -4.80 32.66
N GLN A 559 5.23 -3.56 32.18
CA GLN A 559 6.35 -2.83 31.59
C GLN A 559 7.50 -2.59 32.57
N VAL A 560 7.19 -2.26 33.82
CA VAL A 560 8.20 -2.06 34.87
C VAL A 560 8.88 -3.38 35.23
N GLU A 561 8.13 -4.47 35.34
CA GLU A 561 8.70 -5.79 35.64
C GLU A 561 9.49 -6.38 34.44
N LEU A 562 9.04 -6.16 33.21
CA LEU A 562 9.79 -6.53 32.00
C LEU A 562 11.10 -5.76 31.89
N ALA A 563 11.12 -4.47 32.24
CA ALA A 563 12.37 -3.70 32.33
C ALA A 563 13.38 -4.35 33.29
N LYS A 564 12.92 -4.77 34.47
CA LYS A 564 13.76 -5.52 35.43
C LYS A 564 14.22 -6.86 34.86
N PHE A 565 13.31 -7.60 34.23
CA PHE A 565 13.61 -8.89 33.60
C PHE A 565 14.70 -8.78 32.54
N PHE A 566 14.58 -7.82 31.61
CA PHE A 566 15.54 -7.63 30.53
C PHE A 566 16.87 -6.98 30.94
N ASN A 567 16.95 -6.42 32.16
CA ASN A 567 18.22 -5.90 32.70
C ASN A 567 19.16 -7.02 33.17
N ASN A 568 18.65 -8.23 33.42
CA ASN A 568 19.47 -9.35 33.88
C ASN A 568 18.93 -10.69 33.35
N VAL A 569 19.12 -10.94 32.05
CA VAL A 569 18.73 -12.20 31.43
C VAL A 569 19.84 -13.23 31.56
N SER A 570 19.55 -14.34 32.22
CA SER A 570 20.49 -15.48 32.29
C SER A 570 20.47 -16.30 31.00
N HIS A 571 21.56 -17.00 30.66
CA HIS A 571 21.61 -17.88 29.50
C HIS A 571 20.51 -18.97 29.49
N GLU A 572 20.11 -19.48 30.67
CA GLU A 572 18.97 -20.42 30.76
C GLU A 572 17.66 -19.73 30.37
N THR A 573 17.47 -18.48 30.78
CA THR A 573 16.33 -17.65 30.41
C THR A 573 16.32 -17.37 28.91
N GLU A 574 17.47 -17.08 28.31
CA GLU A 574 17.58 -16.90 26.84
C GLU A 574 17.09 -18.15 26.09
N GLN A 575 17.46 -19.36 26.53
CA GLN A 575 16.97 -20.59 25.91
C GLN A 575 15.45 -20.79 26.04
N LYS A 576 14.84 -20.27 27.11
CA LYS A 576 13.38 -20.30 27.28
C LYS A 576 12.71 -19.30 26.34
N ILE A 577 13.25 -18.09 26.24
CA ILE A 577 12.81 -17.05 25.31
C ILE A 577 12.91 -17.52 23.86
N GLU A 578 13.98 -18.22 23.50
CA GLU A 578 14.12 -18.80 22.18
C GLU A 578 13.03 -19.81 21.85
N LYS A 579 12.58 -20.60 22.83
CA LYS A 579 11.53 -21.62 22.64
C LYS A 579 10.15 -20.98 22.58
N ASP A 580 9.92 -19.96 23.38
CA ASP A 580 8.68 -19.22 23.47
C ASP A 580 9.02 -17.73 23.56
N TYR A 581 8.81 -17.00 22.46
CA TYR A 581 9.08 -15.56 22.44
C TYR A 581 8.14 -14.78 23.38
N LEU A 582 7.02 -15.38 23.81
CA LEU A 582 6.12 -14.84 24.84
C LEU A 582 6.53 -15.21 26.27
N TYR A 583 7.64 -15.92 26.44
CA TYR A 583 8.11 -16.35 27.76
C TYR A 583 8.29 -15.20 28.76
N PRO A 584 8.91 -14.04 28.42
CA PRO A 584 9.12 -12.98 29.40
C PRO A 584 7.83 -12.44 30.00
N ILE A 585 6.83 -12.10 29.17
CA ILE A 585 5.56 -11.60 29.71
C ILE A 585 4.79 -12.68 30.48
N LYS A 586 4.79 -13.92 29.98
CA LYS A 586 4.18 -15.06 30.70
C LYS A 586 4.85 -15.28 32.05
N HIS A 587 6.16 -15.12 32.13
CA HIS A 587 6.90 -15.22 33.37
C HIS A 587 6.50 -14.14 34.38
N VAL A 588 6.45 -12.88 33.94
CA VAL A 588 6.02 -11.73 34.77
C VAL A 588 4.59 -11.92 35.28
N LEU A 589 3.65 -12.26 34.40
CA LEU A 589 2.25 -12.49 34.76
C LEU A 589 2.10 -13.69 35.70
N LYS A 590 2.78 -14.80 35.42
CA LYS A 590 2.78 -15.98 36.30
C LYS A 590 3.29 -15.63 37.69
N GLN A 591 4.41 -14.92 37.80
CA GLN A 591 4.93 -14.49 39.10
C GLN A 591 3.94 -13.60 39.86
N ALA A 592 3.24 -12.70 39.17
CA ALA A 592 2.21 -11.86 39.78
C ALA A 592 0.98 -12.67 40.22
N MET A 593 0.51 -13.63 39.41
CA MET A 593 -0.63 -14.50 39.73
C MET A 593 -0.33 -15.50 40.85
N ASP A 594 0.89 -16.02 40.91
CA ASP A 594 1.33 -16.95 41.96
C ASP A 594 1.25 -16.31 43.35
N GLN A 595 1.48 -14.98 43.47
CA GLN A 595 1.33 -14.24 44.73
C GLN A 595 -0.08 -14.34 45.32
N PHE A 596 -1.09 -14.59 44.49
CA PHE A 596 -2.49 -14.68 44.88
C PHE A 596 -3.11 -16.07 44.64
N GLY A 597 -2.31 -17.07 44.23
CA GLY A 597 -2.80 -18.41 43.90
C GLY A 597 -3.74 -18.45 42.70
N MET A 598 -3.58 -17.54 41.74
CA MET A 598 -4.49 -17.36 40.60
C MET A 598 -4.01 -18.00 39.29
N PHE A 599 -2.79 -18.55 39.25
CA PHE A 599 -2.20 -19.03 38.01
C PHE A 599 -3.00 -20.16 37.34
N ASP A 600 -3.65 -21.02 38.14
CA ASP A 600 -4.49 -22.11 37.62
C ASP A 600 -5.66 -21.60 36.75
N LEU A 601 -6.05 -20.33 36.85
CA LEU A 601 -7.10 -19.75 35.99
C LEU A 601 -6.68 -19.67 34.52
N VAL A 602 -5.38 -19.53 34.20
CA VAL A 602 -4.88 -19.32 32.83
C VAL A 602 -3.76 -20.29 32.44
N LYS A 603 -3.43 -21.23 33.32
CA LYS A 603 -2.31 -22.17 33.18
C LYS A 603 -2.30 -22.89 31.84
N ASP A 604 -3.47 -23.33 31.38
CA ASP A 604 -3.59 -24.09 30.13
C ASP A 604 -3.19 -23.25 28.92
N TYR A 605 -3.50 -21.95 28.92
CA TYR A 605 -3.13 -21.01 27.85
C TYR A 605 -1.63 -20.64 27.87
N PHE A 606 -0.94 -20.83 28.99
CA PHE A 606 0.48 -20.46 29.12
C PHE A 606 1.44 -21.57 28.65
N THR A 607 0.93 -22.77 28.37
CA THR A 607 1.75 -23.96 28.06
C THR A 607 2.49 -23.82 26.73
N ASP A 608 1.80 -23.35 25.69
CA ASP A 608 2.34 -23.15 24.34
C ASP A 608 1.75 -21.86 23.74
N ASN A 609 2.38 -21.33 22.69
CA ASN A 609 1.77 -20.24 21.91
C ASN A 609 0.79 -20.80 20.87
N TYR A 610 -0.28 -20.08 20.64
CA TYR A 610 -1.24 -20.34 19.58
C TYR A 610 -0.53 -20.34 18.22
N ASP A 611 -0.74 -21.42 17.46
CA ASP A 611 -0.16 -21.60 16.13
C ASP A 611 -1.30 -21.77 15.12
N TYR A 612 -1.53 -20.73 14.32
CA TYR A 612 -2.59 -20.72 13.32
C TYR A 612 -2.51 -21.92 12.36
N SER A 613 -1.31 -22.28 11.92
CA SER A 613 -1.09 -23.43 11.02
C SER A 613 -1.41 -24.74 11.71
N LEU A 614 -1.13 -24.86 13.02
CA LEU A 614 -1.60 -26.00 13.80
C LEU A 614 -3.12 -26.03 13.86
N PHE A 615 -3.78 -24.97 14.32
CA PHE A 615 -5.19 -25.03 14.67
C PHE A 615 -6.11 -25.11 13.45
N VAL A 616 -5.98 -24.16 12.51
CA VAL A 616 -6.81 -24.14 11.28
C VAL A 616 -6.36 -25.23 10.32
N GLY A 617 -5.04 -25.43 10.18
CA GLY A 617 -4.50 -26.46 9.31
C GLY A 617 -5.00 -27.85 9.71
N ARG A 618 -5.02 -28.20 11.00
CA ARG A 618 -5.56 -29.48 11.48
C ARG A 618 -7.02 -29.66 11.11
N ASN A 619 -7.86 -28.65 11.33
CA ASN A 619 -9.29 -28.72 11.02
C ASN A 619 -9.53 -28.88 9.51
N ASP A 620 -8.92 -28.02 8.69
CA ASP A 620 -9.05 -28.04 7.23
C ASP A 620 -8.56 -29.38 6.65
N TRP A 621 -7.40 -29.87 7.11
CA TRP A 621 -6.84 -31.15 6.68
C TRP A 621 -7.68 -32.34 7.13
N THR A 622 -8.19 -32.33 8.36
CA THR A 622 -9.06 -33.41 8.87
C THR A 622 -10.31 -33.52 8.01
N MET A 623 -10.97 -32.40 7.71
CA MET A 623 -12.15 -32.38 6.84
C MET A 623 -11.83 -32.90 5.43
N LEU A 624 -10.73 -32.43 4.83
CA LEU A 624 -10.33 -32.82 3.47
C LEU A 624 -9.98 -34.32 3.39
N ILE A 625 -9.17 -34.82 4.32
CA ILE A 625 -8.76 -36.24 4.33
C ILE A 625 -9.97 -37.14 4.56
N ASN A 626 -10.92 -36.76 5.43
CA ASN A 626 -12.13 -37.55 5.65
C ASN A 626 -12.90 -37.80 4.34
N GLN A 627 -12.93 -36.81 3.44
CA GLN A 627 -13.56 -36.89 2.11
C GLN A 627 -12.72 -37.61 1.04
N ALA A 628 -11.46 -37.96 1.34
CA ALA A 628 -10.54 -38.53 0.37
C ALA A 628 -10.79 -40.02 0.11
N GLU A 629 -10.79 -40.39 -1.17
CA GLU A 629 -10.92 -41.77 -1.65
C GLU A 629 -9.54 -42.42 -1.88
N VAL A 630 -9.32 -43.59 -1.28
CA VAL A 630 -8.05 -44.32 -1.43
C VAL A 630 -7.92 -44.91 -2.83
N GLY A 631 -6.76 -44.69 -3.46
CA GLY A 631 -6.44 -45.15 -4.82
C GLY A 631 -6.69 -44.09 -5.91
N VAL A 632 -7.50 -43.07 -5.61
CA VAL A 632 -7.77 -41.94 -6.52
C VAL A 632 -7.20 -40.64 -5.95
N ASP A 633 -7.61 -40.29 -4.74
CA ASP A 633 -7.20 -39.04 -4.07
C ASP A 633 -5.93 -39.24 -3.23
N VAL A 634 -5.80 -40.41 -2.61
CA VAL A 634 -4.67 -40.76 -1.76
C VAL A 634 -4.13 -42.14 -2.13
N THR A 635 -2.83 -42.22 -2.39
CA THR A 635 -2.15 -43.48 -2.70
C THR A 635 -1.05 -43.74 -1.68
N PHE A 636 -1.02 -44.92 -1.09
CA PHE A 636 -0.01 -45.28 -0.09
C PHE A 636 1.20 -45.95 -0.73
N ILE A 637 2.38 -45.53 -0.31
CA ILE A 637 3.67 -46.07 -0.76
C ILE A 637 4.58 -46.32 0.45
N LYS A 638 5.44 -47.33 0.35
CA LYS A 638 6.55 -47.50 1.30
C LYS A 638 7.81 -46.95 0.66
N GLN A 639 8.42 -45.97 1.32
CA GLN A 639 9.69 -45.37 0.89
C GLN A 639 10.63 -45.38 2.09
N ASP A 640 11.83 -45.92 1.91
CA ASP A 640 12.88 -46.02 2.94
C ASP A 640 12.41 -46.67 4.27
N GLY A 641 11.48 -47.62 4.18
CA GLY A 641 10.91 -48.32 5.34
C GLY A 641 9.78 -47.59 6.06
N GLU A 642 9.52 -46.33 5.71
CA GLU A 642 8.44 -45.51 6.27
C GLU A 642 7.18 -45.58 5.40
N LEU A 643 6.00 -45.54 6.03
CA LEU A 643 4.72 -45.46 5.34
C LEU A 643 4.46 -44.02 4.93
N LYS A 644 4.40 -43.77 3.63
CA LYS A 644 4.08 -42.46 3.08
C LYS A 644 2.74 -42.51 2.34
N ALA A 645 2.08 -41.36 2.23
CA ALA A 645 0.88 -41.17 1.44
C ALA A 645 1.13 -40.08 0.39
N GLN A 646 0.93 -40.41 -0.88
CA GLN A 646 0.82 -39.44 -1.97
C GLN A 646 -0.59 -38.85 -1.93
N ILE A 647 -0.70 -37.56 -1.63
CA ILE A 647 -1.94 -36.79 -1.73
C ILE A 647 -2.01 -36.18 -3.14
N ASN A 648 -2.97 -36.62 -3.95
CA ASN A 648 -3.09 -36.22 -5.35
C ASN A 648 -3.84 -34.90 -5.50
N LYS A 649 -3.49 -34.14 -6.55
CA LYS A 649 -4.13 -32.85 -6.88
C LYS A 649 -5.66 -32.94 -6.98
N GLN A 650 -6.17 -34.10 -7.42
CA GLN A 650 -7.59 -34.40 -7.56
C GLN A 650 -8.38 -34.15 -6.26
N LEU A 651 -7.79 -34.46 -5.10
CA LEU A 651 -8.43 -34.21 -3.81
C LEU A 651 -8.74 -32.73 -3.62
N PHE A 652 -7.81 -31.85 -4.01
CA PHE A 652 -7.98 -30.41 -3.87
C PHE A 652 -8.95 -29.82 -4.91
N ASN A 653 -9.20 -30.49 -6.03
CA ASN A 653 -10.26 -30.10 -6.94
C ASN A 653 -11.65 -30.24 -6.29
N LYS A 654 -11.83 -31.19 -5.34
CA LYS A 654 -13.11 -31.39 -4.63
C LYS A 654 -13.51 -30.21 -3.75
N VAL A 655 -12.52 -29.44 -3.29
CA VAL A 655 -12.72 -28.21 -2.49
C VAL A 655 -12.46 -26.94 -3.31
N SER A 656 -12.25 -27.07 -4.62
CA SER A 656 -12.03 -25.95 -5.54
C SER A 656 -13.35 -25.44 -6.11
N ASP A 657 -13.48 -24.14 -6.34
CA ASP A 657 -14.64 -23.54 -7.02
C ASP A 657 -14.45 -23.40 -8.54
N SER A 658 -13.36 -23.98 -9.07
CA SER A 658 -12.97 -23.95 -10.49
C SER A 658 -12.72 -22.57 -11.09
N THR A 659 -12.62 -21.52 -10.27
CA THR A 659 -12.18 -20.20 -10.75
C THR A 659 -10.66 -20.18 -10.98
N ALA A 660 -10.18 -19.27 -11.82
CA ALA A 660 -8.74 -19.12 -12.10
C ALA A 660 -7.90 -18.91 -10.82
N ARG A 661 -8.52 -18.42 -9.73
CA ARG A 661 -7.88 -18.09 -8.46
C ARG A 661 -8.11 -19.10 -7.33
N ASN A 662 -8.98 -20.08 -7.52
CA ASN A 662 -9.30 -21.14 -6.56
C ASN A 662 -9.39 -22.51 -7.22
N ASN A 663 -8.56 -22.73 -8.23
CA ASN A 663 -8.40 -24.03 -8.84
C ASN A 663 -7.63 -24.99 -7.91
N GLY A 664 -7.70 -26.30 -8.17
CA GLY A 664 -7.06 -27.29 -7.31
C GLY A 664 -5.54 -27.14 -7.13
N SER A 665 -4.80 -26.48 -8.05
CA SER A 665 -3.38 -26.21 -7.81
C SER A 665 -3.17 -25.22 -6.66
N MET A 666 -3.99 -24.15 -6.61
CA MET A 666 -3.90 -23.13 -5.56
C MET A 666 -4.38 -23.67 -4.21
N MET A 667 -5.45 -24.47 -4.21
CA MET A 667 -5.91 -25.15 -2.99
C MET A 667 -4.85 -26.12 -2.47
N MET A 668 -4.23 -26.91 -3.36
CA MET A 668 -3.11 -27.78 -3.00
C MET A 668 -1.95 -27.00 -2.37
N GLU A 669 -1.53 -25.88 -2.97
CA GLU A 669 -0.49 -25.02 -2.41
C GLU A 669 -0.85 -24.49 -1.02
N ARG A 670 -2.09 -24.02 -0.84
CA ARG A 670 -2.59 -23.54 0.46
C ARG A 670 -2.54 -24.61 1.54
N TYR A 671 -3.04 -25.81 1.24
CA TYR A 671 -3.02 -26.93 2.18
C TYR A 671 -1.59 -27.38 2.49
N PHE A 672 -0.70 -27.35 1.51
CA PHE A 672 0.72 -27.61 1.73
C PHE A 672 1.35 -26.57 2.68
N GLN A 673 1.00 -25.29 2.55
CA GLN A 673 1.50 -24.22 3.43
C GLN A 673 1.06 -24.37 4.89
N TYR A 674 -0.07 -25.04 5.17
CA TYR A 674 -0.47 -25.35 6.55
C TYR A 674 0.40 -26.42 7.22
N LEU A 675 1.11 -27.26 6.46
CA LEU A 675 1.92 -28.32 7.03
C LEU A 675 3.16 -27.75 7.72
N PRO A 676 3.28 -27.84 9.06
CA PRO A 676 4.39 -27.20 9.75
C PRO A 676 5.68 -27.97 9.50
N ARG A 677 6.72 -27.25 9.01
CA ARG A 677 8.03 -27.83 8.71
C ARG A 677 8.67 -28.55 9.89
N LYS A 678 8.41 -28.08 11.13
CA LYS A 678 8.96 -28.66 12.37
C LYS A 678 8.59 -30.14 12.57
N TYR A 679 7.45 -30.59 12.04
CA TYR A 679 6.99 -31.98 12.15
C TYR A 679 7.45 -32.88 11.01
N ARG A 680 8.22 -32.37 10.03
CA ARG A 680 8.78 -33.18 8.93
C ARG A 680 7.71 -34.01 8.19
N ILE A 681 6.54 -33.42 7.98
CA ILE A 681 5.38 -34.07 7.37
C ILE A 681 5.59 -34.21 5.85
N SER A 682 5.94 -33.11 5.19
CA SER A 682 6.24 -33.06 3.76
C SER A 682 7.27 -31.97 3.48
N TYR A 683 8.09 -32.16 2.45
CA TYR A 683 9.20 -31.25 2.11
C TYR A 683 9.03 -30.56 0.75
N GLN A 684 8.30 -31.17 -0.16
CA GLN A 684 8.19 -30.72 -1.54
C GLN A 684 6.79 -31.02 -2.08
N TYR A 685 6.31 -30.18 -2.99
CA TYR A 685 5.10 -30.41 -3.76
C TYR A 685 5.38 -30.28 -5.24
N THR A 686 4.59 -31.00 -6.04
CA THR A 686 4.65 -30.97 -7.52
C THR A 686 3.31 -30.50 -8.07
N SER A 687 3.20 -30.36 -9.40
CA SER A 687 1.94 -30.02 -10.07
C SER A 687 0.85 -31.11 -9.95
N THR A 688 1.21 -32.32 -9.51
CA THR A 688 0.30 -33.48 -9.41
C THR A 688 -0.06 -33.87 -7.98
N GLY A 689 0.58 -33.29 -6.96
CA GLY A 689 0.35 -33.63 -5.57
C GLY A 689 1.60 -33.48 -4.70
N PHE A 690 1.59 -34.09 -3.52
CA PHE A 690 2.77 -34.20 -2.66
C PHE A 690 2.71 -35.42 -1.73
N ILE A 691 3.88 -35.82 -1.26
CA ILE A 691 4.05 -36.98 -0.37
C ILE A 691 4.07 -36.49 1.07
N VAL A 692 3.27 -37.12 1.93
CA VAL A 692 3.30 -36.92 3.38
C VAL A 692 3.77 -38.19 4.09
N ASP A 693 4.52 -38.02 5.18
CA ASP A 693 4.76 -39.10 6.14
C ASP A 693 3.51 -39.36 6.96
N VAL A 694 2.97 -40.59 6.92
CA VAL A 694 1.69 -40.91 7.56
C VAL A 694 1.76 -40.77 9.08
N ASN A 695 2.85 -41.22 9.70
CA ASN A 695 2.97 -41.19 11.15
C ASN A 695 3.12 -39.74 11.66
N ASN A 696 3.94 -38.93 10.98
CA ASN A 696 4.12 -37.53 11.34
C ASN A 696 2.86 -36.72 11.06
N PHE A 697 2.15 -37.00 9.96
CA PHE A 697 0.89 -36.34 9.63
C PHE A 697 -0.20 -36.64 10.65
N ASP A 698 -0.42 -37.91 10.99
CA ASP A 698 -1.44 -38.32 11.97
C ASP A 698 -1.10 -37.83 13.39
N ARG A 699 0.17 -37.93 13.79
CA ARG A 699 0.64 -37.33 15.05
C ARG A 699 0.41 -35.82 15.07
N TRP A 700 0.64 -35.15 13.96
CA TRP A 700 0.37 -33.73 13.84
C TRP A 700 -1.13 -33.45 13.90
N LEU A 701 -1.99 -34.23 13.25
CA LEU A 701 -3.45 -34.09 13.32
C LEU A 701 -4.05 -34.44 14.69
N ASN A 702 -3.28 -35.12 15.55
CA ASN A 702 -3.79 -35.75 16.76
C ASN A 702 -4.96 -36.71 16.45
N SER A 703 -4.83 -37.45 15.34
CA SER A 703 -5.84 -38.38 14.82
C SER A 703 -5.17 -39.45 13.97
N ASP A 704 -5.72 -40.66 13.93
CA ASP A 704 -5.17 -41.80 13.20
C ASP A 704 -5.76 -41.90 11.77
N THR A 705 -6.22 -40.78 11.19
CA THR A 705 -7.10 -40.78 10.02
C THR A 705 -6.43 -41.37 8.77
N LEU A 706 -5.19 -40.99 8.44
CA LEU A 706 -4.50 -41.56 7.29
C LEU A 706 -4.12 -43.01 7.54
N ARG A 707 -3.74 -43.36 8.77
CA ARG A 707 -3.42 -44.73 9.16
C ARG A 707 -4.62 -45.65 9.00
N GLN A 708 -5.80 -45.24 9.47
CA GLN A 708 -7.04 -45.99 9.30
C GLN A 708 -7.41 -46.16 7.81
N LYS A 709 -7.21 -45.12 6.99
CA LYS A 709 -7.40 -45.21 5.53
C LYS A 709 -6.40 -46.15 4.87
N TYR A 710 -5.15 -46.23 5.35
CA TYR A 710 -4.19 -47.24 4.90
C TYR A 710 -4.64 -48.64 5.29
N ASP A 711 -4.95 -48.87 6.55
CA ASP A 711 -5.29 -50.21 7.08
C ASP A 711 -6.56 -50.78 6.42
N SER A 712 -7.49 -49.92 6.02
CA SER A 712 -8.69 -50.28 5.24
C SER A 712 -8.46 -50.40 3.72
N SER A 713 -7.26 -50.10 3.22
CA SER A 713 -6.95 -50.11 1.79
C SER A 713 -6.63 -51.51 1.24
N LYS A 714 -6.92 -51.72 -0.05
CA LYS A 714 -6.50 -52.95 -0.78
C LYS A 714 -4.98 -53.17 -0.73
N VAL A 715 -4.18 -52.10 -0.63
CA VAL A 715 -2.72 -52.16 -0.54
C VAL A 715 -2.27 -52.75 0.80
N ALA A 716 -2.89 -52.36 1.91
CA ALA A 716 -2.62 -52.95 3.22
C ALA A 716 -3.08 -54.42 3.30
N LEU A 717 -4.25 -54.74 2.75
CA LEU A 717 -4.75 -56.12 2.68
C LEU A 717 -3.82 -57.02 1.84
N ALA A 718 -3.31 -56.52 0.72
CA ALA A 718 -2.33 -57.24 -0.10
C ALA A 718 -0.99 -57.41 0.63
N ALA A 719 -0.50 -56.37 1.32
CA ALA A 719 0.73 -56.45 2.11
C ALA A 719 0.59 -57.42 3.31
N GLN A 720 -0.55 -57.44 3.98
CA GLN A 720 -0.85 -58.41 5.04
C GLN A 720 -0.90 -59.84 4.48
N LYS A 721 -1.50 -60.04 3.31
CA LYS A 721 -1.53 -61.35 2.64
C LYS A 721 -0.12 -61.85 2.30
N VAL A 722 0.72 -61.01 1.69
CA VAL A 722 2.14 -61.36 1.40
C VAL A 722 2.91 -61.67 2.69
N ASN A 723 2.71 -60.93 3.76
CA ASN A 723 3.38 -61.17 5.03
C ASN A 723 2.88 -62.45 5.72
N THR A 724 1.59 -62.77 5.55
CA THR A 724 0.99 -64.02 6.04
C THR A 724 1.48 -65.21 5.22
N ASP A 725 1.57 -65.07 3.90
CA ASP A 725 2.12 -66.07 2.99
C ASP A 725 3.62 -66.28 3.26
N ALA A 726 4.39 -65.22 3.55
CA ALA A 726 5.80 -65.33 3.94
C ALA A 726 5.97 -66.04 5.28
N LYS A 727 5.16 -65.71 6.30
CA LYS A 727 5.15 -66.42 7.59
C LYS A 727 4.72 -67.89 7.44
N MET A 728 3.72 -68.17 6.61
CA MET A 728 3.31 -69.55 6.29
C MET A 728 4.39 -70.30 5.54
N THR A 729 5.09 -69.66 4.60
CA THR A 729 6.24 -70.24 3.89
C THR A 729 7.36 -70.54 4.87
N GLU A 730 7.70 -69.63 5.79
CA GLU A 730 8.71 -69.86 6.83
C GLU A 730 8.30 -71.02 7.77
N LEU A 731 7.03 -71.09 8.16
CA LEU A 731 6.48 -72.20 8.97
C LEU A 731 6.54 -73.53 8.22
N LEU A 732 6.20 -73.55 6.93
CA LEU A 732 6.29 -74.72 6.06
C LEU A 732 7.74 -75.14 5.85
N THR A 733 8.67 -74.21 5.66
CA THR A 733 10.10 -74.51 5.58
C THR A 733 10.59 -75.13 6.90
N ARG A 734 10.25 -74.54 8.05
CA ARG A 734 10.59 -75.10 9.37
C ARG A 734 9.96 -76.48 9.61
N LEU A 735 8.74 -76.71 9.16
CA LEU A 735 8.05 -78.01 9.24
C LEU A 735 8.71 -79.06 8.32
N THR A 736 9.14 -78.64 7.13
CA THR A 736 9.81 -79.51 6.16
C THR A 736 11.20 -79.89 6.63
N GLU A 737 11.98 -78.92 7.16
CA GLU A 737 13.26 -79.19 7.83
C GLU A 737 13.10 -80.10 9.06
N ALA A 738 12.01 -79.94 9.81
CA ALA A 738 11.70 -80.82 10.94
C ALA A 738 11.36 -82.24 10.48
N GLN A 739 10.59 -82.39 9.40
CA GLN A 739 10.26 -83.70 8.80
C GLN A 739 11.48 -84.37 8.15
N GLU A 740 12.35 -83.63 7.47
CA GLU A 740 13.62 -84.16 6.94
C GLU A 740 14.54 -84.65 8.05
N LYS A 741 14.64 -83.91 9.16
CA LYS A 741 15.36 -84.38 10.37
C LYS A 741 14.73 -85.65 10.97
N GLN A 742 13.42 -85.81 10.88
CA GLN A 742 12.70 -86.99 11.35
C GLN A 742 12.87 -88.20 10.39
N ALA A 743 12.87 -87.95 9.08
CA ALA A 743 13.13 -88.95 8.04
C ALA A 743 14.60 -89.41 8.04
N HIS A 744 15.55 -88.52 8.27
CA HIS A 744 16.96 -88.88 8.49
C HIS A 744 17.13 -89.74 9.75
N ARG A 745 16.38 -89.45 10.83
CA ARG A 745 16.35 -90.32 12.02
C ARG A 745 15.79 -91.70 11.69
N HIS A 746 14.69 -91.81 10.94
CA HIS A 746 14.13 -93.12 10.56
C HIS A 746 14.95 -93.89 9.50
N GLY A 747 15.66 -93.21 8.59
CA GLY A 747 16.57 -93.84 7.63
C GLY A 747 17.82 -94.45 8.31
N ILE A 748 18.31 -93.84 9.40
CA ILE A 748 19.38 -94.40 10.21
C ILE A 748 18.90 -95.65 10.98
N PHE A 749 17.64 -95.67 11.43
CA PHE A 749 17.05 -96.83 12.12
C PHE A 749 16.68 -98.00 11.18
N SER A 750 16.40 -97.75 9.89
CA SER A 750 16.14 -98.84 8.93
C SER A 750 17.41 -99.54 8.44
N TRP A 751 18.55 -98.82 8.40
CA TRP A 751 19.86 -99.41 8.10
C TRP A 751 20.40 -100.30 9.24
N LEU A 752 20.06 -99.99 10.50
CA LEU A 752 20.47 -100.78 11.67
C LEU A 752 19.64 -102.06 11.91
N LYS A 753 18.60 -102.34 11.11
CA LYS A 753 17.77 -103.56 11.23
C LYS A 753 18.05 -104.64 10.17
N LYS A 754 19.05 -104.47 9.32
CA LYS A 754 19.58 -105.54 8.45
C LYS A 754 21.07 -105.78 8.74
N LYS A 755 21.32 -106.48 9.85
CA LYS A 755 22.47 -107.38 10.02
C LYS A 755 22.08 -108.47 10.99
#